data_AF-A0A5N5Q9H7-F1
#
_entry.id   AF-A0A5N5Q9H7-F1
#
_cell.length_a   1.000
_cell.length_b   1.000
_cell.length_c   1.000
_cell.angle_alpha   90.00
_cell.angle_beta   90.00
_cell.angle_gamma   90.00
#
_symmetry.space_group_name_H-M   'P 1'
#
loop_
_entity.id
_entity.type
_entity.pdbx_description
1 polymer ?
#
loop_
_entity_poly.entity_id
_entity_poly.type
_entity_poly.pdbx_seq_one_letter_code
_entity_poly.pdbx_strand_id
1 'polypeptide(L)'
;MYWLGYLHLFGTAALALVHPRQSSVDSFVASESPIAKAGLLANIGPDGSKDQGAKSGVVIASPSSSNPDYVYAWTRDSSLVFKLIVEQYVGGRDTTLQTQIQNWVASQGRIQQVSNPSGTVSTGGLGEPKFNIDESAFTGAWGRPQRDGPALRATTMMTYANYLGATNSYTTGTVWPYVKLDLDYVAGNWNNTGYDLWEEVSGSSFFTIAVQHRALRQGAAFATAQGDTTRASTYTTQATNLLCFLQTFWNPTSKFASANVNGGSVVRSGLDANTILASIHTFDPAAGCDAVTFQPCSDVALANHKAVVDSFRGSLYTINSAIASSAAVAVGRYKEDSYYNGNPWYLCTLAAAEQLYDALYQWNKLGKIPVTATSLAFFQQFSSSITAGEYASTSTQYTTLTTAIKTFADGFVAIVQQYIGTNGALAEQFSKSNGAPTSASDLTWSYAAALTAFEARNSTVPTSWGASGLTVSSTCQRTSSGGSSSSGTVAVTFVENATTVWGENIYITGNVDALANWSPDNALLLSSANYPNWSITVNLPAGTTVQYKFIRKYNGVVTWESDPNRSITTPSSGTYTENDTWPFVEGTGNRGALAGGFVALVFALTDPRQRTENYTLLFAMSLSRLTALSAQTLAQTLELQRFSTLPGPPAPPTSLIAQITRNMGSLRTGILEMEVSAQGREEVRPLREQWERMRKMVEEQIDIGGLPPVRTPTPPLPSSPRRKGSDDGVFRPYKDDPAPLEEDGASHDEILLQQRQMMEDQDTHLDRLSNSIRNQRDISLQINDELEVHTGLLESLDHELDTTGDRLSRARRRLDHVARGAKDNGSAVAIGCVEDITIMLSLLKDTQHSVGISK
;
A
#
# COMPACT_ATOMS: atom_id res chain seq x y z
N MET A 1 -26.66 -19.33 -70.55
CA MET A 1 -25.36 -19.13 -69.87
C MET A 1 -25.13 -17.62 -69.80
N TYR A 2 -25.76 -16.80 -68.97
CA TYR A 2 -26.18 -16.87 -67.57
C TYR A 2 -25.11 -17.43 -66.63
N TRP A 3 -24.67 -16.54 -65.72
CA TRP A 3 -23.71 -16.71 -64.63
C TRP A 3 -22.23 -16.59 -64.98
N LEU A 4 -21.68 -15.37 -64.78
CA LEU A 4 -20.39 -15.08 -64.13
C LEU A 4 -20.13 -13.55 -64.13
N GLY A 5 -21.02 -12.78 -63.48
CA GLY A 5 -20.93 -11.32 -63.41
C GLY A 5 -21.45 -10.68 -62.12
N TYR A 6 -21.65 -11.48 -61.06
CA TYR A 6 -22.21 -11.02 -59.78
C TYR A 6 -21.45 -11.63 -58.59
N LEU A 7 -20.14 -11.41 -58.52
CA LEU A 7 -19.35 -11.79 -57.34
C LEU A 7 -18.35 -10.72 -56.93
N HIS A 8 -18.71 -9.43 -57.00
CA HIS A 8 -17.89 -8.32 -56.48
C HIS A 8 -18.68 -7.25 -55.71
N LEU A 9 -19.88 -7.55 -55.20
CA LEU A 9 -20.68 -6.57 -54.44
C LEU A 9 -21.35 -7.10 -53.15
N PHE A 10 -20.87 -8.19 -52.56
CA PHE A 10 -21.35 -8.69 -51.25
C PHE A 10 -20.23 -9.25 -50.38
N GLY A 11 -19.18 -8.44 -50.17
CA GLY A 11 -18.00 -8.82 -49.36
C GLY A 11 -17.58 -7.78 -48.31
N THR A 12 -18.44 -6.83 -47.94
CA THR A 12 -18.15 -5.77 -46.94
C THR A 12 -19.31 -5.51 -45.97
N ALA A 13 -20.20 -6.50 -45.75
CA ALA A 13 -21.37 -6.33 -44.87
C ALA A 13 -21.56 -7.48 -43.86
N ALA A 14 -20.52 -8.28 -43.56
CA ALA A 14 -20.61 -9.38 -42.61
C ALA A 14 -19.39 -9.42 -41.68
N LEU A 15 -19.29 -8.40 -40.82
CA LEU A 15 -18.66 -8.47 -39.49
C LEU A 15 -19.15 -7.27 -38.64
N ALA A 16 -20.42 -6.91 -38.78
CA ALA A 16 -21.13 -6.20 -37.74
C ALA A 16 -21.65 -7.26 -36.78
N LEU A 17 -20.79 -7.70 -35.85
CA LEU A 17 -21.27 -8.23 -34.59
C LEU A 17 -22.26 -7.20 -34.05
N VAL A 18 -23.51 -7.62 -33.91
CA VAL A 18 -24.60 -6.84 -33.31
C VAL A 18 -24.18 -6.52 -31.88
N HIS A 19 -23.40 -5.45 -31.74
CA HIS A 19 -23.32 -4.70 -30.51
C HIS A 19 -24.67 -3.98 -30.42
N PRO A 20 -25.39 -4.04 -29.29
CA PRO A 20 -26.51 -3.13 -29.08
C PRO A 20 -26.02 -1.73 -29.41
N ARG A 21 -26.76 -1.01 -30.26
CA ARG A 21 -26.38 0.31 -30.79
C ARG A 21 -26.05 1.21 -29.61
N GLN A 22 -24.76 1.35 -29.29
CA GLN A 22 -24.30 2.16 -28.17
C GLN A 22 -24.85 3.57 -28.38
N SER A 23 -25.56 4.09 -27.38
CA SER A 23 -26.13 5.43 -27.47
C SER A 23 -24.99 6.44 -27.63
N SER A 24 -25.24 7.58 -28.28
CA SER A 24 -24.21 8.61 -28.45
C SER A 24 -23.64 9.06 -27.09
N VAL A 25 -22.39 9.55 -27.08
CA VAL A 25 -21.79 10.14 -25.87
C VAL A 25 -22.65 11.26 -25.30
N ASP A 26 -23.28 12.07 -26.16
CA ASP A 26 -24.21 13.12 -25.72
C ASP A 26 -25.40 12.55 -24.93
N SER A 27 -26.04 11.50 -25.45
CA SER A 27 -27.15 10.84 -24.75
C SER A 27 -26.71 10.14 -23.46
N PHE A 28 -25.50 9.57 -23.43
CA PHE A 28 -24.95 8.96 -22.22
C PHE A 28 -24.67 10.01 -21.14
N VAL A 29 -23.99 11.10 -21.48
CA VAL A 29 -23.73 12.20 -20.55
C VAL A 29 -25.04 12.75 -20.00
N ALA A 30 -26.05 12.95 -20.86
CA ALA A 30 -27.35 13.46 -20.44
C ALA A 30 -28.09 12.51 -19.48
N SER A 31 -27.99 11.18 -19.68
CA SER A 31 -28.60 10.20 -18.78
C SER A 31 -27.80 9.95 -17.50
N GLU A 32 -26.47 9.95 -17.60
CA GLU A 32 -25.57 9.59 -16.52
C GLU A 32 -25.32 10.75 -15.55
N SER A 33 -25.30 12.01 -16.02
CA SER A 33 -25.10 13.18 -15.15
C SER A 33 -26.03 13.20 -13.92
N PRO A 34 -27.37 13.05 -14.04
CA PRO A 34 -28.24 13.03 -12.86
C PRO A 34 -28.02 11.78 -11.98
N ILE A 35 -27.63 10.64 -12.56
CA ILE A 35 -27.35 9.40 -11.82
C ILE A 35 -26.07 9.57 -11.00
N ALA A 36 -24.99 10.05 -11.61
CA ALA A 36 -23.73 10.31 -10.94
C ALA A 36 -23.88 11.35 -9.82
N LYS A 37 -24.68 12.41 -10.04
CA LYS A 37 -24.99 13.40 -9.00
C LYS A 37 -25.74 12.77 -7.82
N ALA A 38 -26.74 11.92 -8.09
CA ALA A 38 -27.47 11.21 -7.05
C ALA A 38 -26.58 10.21 -6.29
N GLY A 39 -25.74 9.45 -7.00
CA GLY A 39 -24.76 8.52 -6.42
C GLY A 39 -23.74 9.21 -5.53
N LEU A 40 -23.22 10.37 -5.98
CA LEU A 40 -22.32 11.21 -5.19
C LEU A 40 -22.98 11.70 -3.91
N LEU A 41 -24.18 12.28 -3.99
CA LEU A 41 -24.90 12.79 -2.83
C LEU A 41 -25.36 11.68 -1.87
N ALA A 42 -25.64 10.48 -2.39
CA ALA A 42 -26.01 9.32 -1.58
C ALA A 42 -24.91 8.89 -0.59
N ASN A 43 -23.65 9.21 -0.87
CA ASN A 43 -22.50 8.88 -0.02
C ASN A 43 -22.13 10.00 0.99
N ILE A 44 -22.96 11.03 1.12
CA ILE A 44 -22.70 12.17 2.02
C ILE A 44 -23.66 12.15 3.20
N GLY A 45 -23.10 12.10 4.41
CA GLY A 45 -23.88 12.14 5.65
C GLY A 45 -24.52 13.51 5.92
N PRO A 46 -25.65 13.55 6.66
CA PRO A 46 -26.27 12.44 7.38
C PRO A 46 -27.50 11.84 6.68
N ASP A 47 -27.87 12.38 5.51
CA ASP A 47 -29.12 12.06 4.82
C ASP A 47 -28.88 11.29 3.51
N GLY A 48 -27.63 10.96 3.21
CA GLY A 48 -27.25 10.21 2.02
C GLY A 48 -27.77 8.77 2.10
N SER A 49 -28.46 8.30 1.07
CA SER A 49 -29.08 6.96 1.08
C SER A 49 -28.10 5.79 1.18
N LYS A 50 -26.78 6.04 1.05
CA LYS A 50 -25.69 5.06 1.09
C LYS A 50 -24.60 5.45 2.10
N ASP A 51 -24.81 6.48 2.92
CA ASP A 51 -23.79 7.09 3.78
C ASP A 51 -23.28 6.21 4.93
N GLN A 52 -23.87 5.04 5.14
CA GLN A 52 -23.54 4.09 6.20
C GLN A 52 -23.65 4.67 7.63
N GLY A 53 -24.48 5.69 7.83
CA GLY A 53 -24.61 6.39 9.11
C GLY A 53 -23.50 7.40 9.40
N ALA A 54 -22.86 7.92 8.34
CA ALA A 54 -21.85 8.96 8.47
C ALA A 54 -22.41 10.24 9.12
N LYS A 55 -21.58 10.94 9.88
CA LYS A 55 -21.96 12.23 10.48
C LYS A 55 -22.26 13.29 9.42
N SER A 56 -22.99 14.33 9.83
CA SER A 56 -23.32 15.45 8.95
C SER A 56 -22.07 16.11 8.36
N GLY A 57 -22.02 16.18 7.02
CA GLY A 57 -20.91 16.73 6.26
C GLY A 57 -19.75 15.76 6.00
N VAL A 58 -19.82 14.54 6.52
CA VAL A 58 -18.83 13.48 6.25
C VAL A 58 -19.14 12.85 4.90
N VAL A 59 -18.10 12.67 4.08
CA VAL A 59 -18.17 11.96 2.80
C VAL A 59 -17.51 10.61 2.98
N ILE A 60 -18.24 9.53 2.77
CA ILE A 60 -17.62 8.20 2.68
C ILE A 60 -16.99 8.03 1.30
N ALA A 61 -15.86 7.33 1.20
CA ALA A 61 -15.26 7.04 -0.11
C ALA A 61 -16.17 6.09 -0.92
N SER A 62 -16.74 5.08 -0.27
CA SER A 62 -17.68 4.13 -0.86
C SER A 62 -18.54 3.47 0.24
N PRO A 63 -19.78 3.02 -0.06
CA PRO A 63 -20.57 2.19 0.83
C PRO A 63 -20.04 0.75 1.00
N SER A 64 -18.98 0.37 0.28
CA SER A 64 -18.37 -0.95 0.36
C SER A 64 -17.72 -1.17 1.72
N SER A 65 -18.29 -2.06 2.54
CA SER A 65 -17.79 -2.38 3.89
C SER A 65 -16.92 -3.63 3.97
N SER A 66 -16.65 -4.29 2.84
CA SER A 66 -15.80 -5.47 2.78
C SER A 66 -15.26 -5.73 1.37
N ASN A 67 -13.99 -6.12 1.30
CA ASN A 67 -13.26 -6.49 0.09
C ASN A 67 -13.54 -5.58 -1.14
N PRO A 68 -13.19 -4.27 -1.06
CA PRO A 68 -12.49 -3.62 0.05
C PRO A 68 -13.43 -2.89 1.04
N ASP A 69 -12.94 -2.62 2.25
CA ASP A 69 -13.63 -1.79 3.24
C ASP A 69 -13.22 -0.32 3.09
N TYR A 70 -14.15 0.48 2.54
CA TYR A 70 -13.98 1.89 2.16
C TYR A 70 -14.98 2.80 2.89
N VAL A 71 -15.61 2.31 3.96
CA VAL A 71 -16.52 3.10 4.80
C VAL A 71 -15.71 3.97 5.76
N TYR A 72 -14.93 4.90 5.18
CA TYR A 72 -14.13 5.90 5.90
C TYR A 72 -14.18 7.23 5.15
N ALA A 73 -13.78 8.29 5.86
CA ALA A 73 -13.74 9.64 5.35
C ALA A 73 -12.29 10.03 5.01
N TRP A 74 -11.93 9.99 3.73
CA TRP A 74 -10.65 10.51 3.26
C TRP A 74 -10.69 12.03 3.11
N THR A 75 -9.66 12.72 3.59
CA THR A 75 -9.53 14.18 3.46
C THR A 75 -9.45 14.58 1.98
N ARG A 76 -8.71 13.82 1.16
CA ARG A 76 -8.57 14.06 -0.29
C ARG A 76 -9.91 13.91 -1.01
N ASP A 77 -10.55 12.75 -0.88
CA ASP A 77 -11.80 12.42 -1.57
C ASP A 77 -12.91 13.40 -1.18
N SER A 78 -13.08 13.66 0.12
CA SER A 78 -14.08 14.62 0.59
C SER A 78 -13.81 16.04 0.05
N SER A 79 -12.56 16.47 -0.02
CA SER A 79 -12.19 17.79 -0.55
C SER A 79 -12.41 17.92 -2.05
N LEU A 80 -12.11 16.88 -2.84
CA LEU A 80 -12.32 16.86 -4.29
C LEU A 80 -13.81 16.79 -4.64
N VAL A 81 -14.59 15.97 -3.92
CA VAL A 81 -16.05 15.90 -4.06
C VAL A 81 -16.68 17.26 -3.73
N PHE A 82 -16.29 17.87 -2.61
CA PHE A 82 -16.82 19.18 -2.26
C PHE A 82 -16.29 20.31 -3.14
N LYS A 83 -15.14 20.16 -3.81
CA LYS A 83 -14.68 21.12 -4.82
C LYS A 83 -15.70 21.25 -5.95
N LEU A 84 -16.17 20.11 -6.49
CA LEU A 84 -17.23 20.08 -7.50
C LEU A 84 -18.53 20.70 -6.98
N ILE A 85 -18.99 20.29 -5.79
CA ILE A 85 -20.24 20.82 -5.18
C ILE A 85 -20.15 22.35 -5.00
N VAL A 86 -19.03 22.85 -4.46
CA VAL A 86 -18.79 24.28 -4.26
C VAL A 86 -18.78 25.00 -5.60
N GLU A 87 -18.10 24.48 -6.62
CA GLU A 87 -18.04 25.12 -7.94
C GLU A 87 -19.41 25.12 -8.64
N GLN A 88 -20.25 24.09 -8.44
CA GLN A 88 -21.63 24.08 -8.92
C GLN A 88 -22.48 25.14 -8.23
N TYR A 89 -22.36 25.28 -6.91
CA TYR A 89 -23.07 26.28 -6.12
C TYR A 89 -22.64 27.71 -6.48
N VAL A 90 -21.34 27.98 -6.45
CA VAL A 90 -20.73 29.29 -6.75
C VAL A 90 -21.02 29.72 -8.19
N GLY A 91 -21.04 28.77 -9.12
CA GLY A 91 -21.41 29.01 -10.52
C GLY A 91 -22.92 29.19 -10.76
N GLY A 92 -23.77 29.10 -9.73
CA GLY A 92 -25.22 29.23 -9.84
C GLY A 92 -25.92 28.05 -10.53
N ARG A 93 -25.22 26.91 -10.70
CA ARG A 93 -25.74 25.71 -11.38
C ARG A 93 -26.63 24.88 -10.47
N ASP A 94 -26.32 24.86 -9.19
CA ASP A 94 -27.15 24.23 -8.17
C ASP A 94 -27.07 25.02 -6.86
N THR A 95 -28.03 25.91 -6.65
CA THR A 95 -28.12 26.77 -5.47
C THR A 95 -28.64 26.04 -4.24
N THR A 96 -29.02 24.76 -4.34
CA THR A 96 -29.57 24.00 -3.22
C THR A 96 -28.48 23.40 -2.31
N LEU A 97 -27.24 23.37 -2.78
CA LEU A 97 -26.11 22.70 -2.13
C LEU A 97 -25.50 23.46 -0.95
N GLN A 98 -25.98 24.66 -0.63
CA GLN A 98 -25.36 25.52 0.39
C GLN A 98 -25.26 24.84 1.76
N THR A 99 -26.33 24.17 2.18
CA THR A 99 -26.39 23.48 3.47
C THR A 99 -25.36 22.36 3.54
N GLN A 100 -25.24 21.55 2.48
CA GLN A 100 -24.26 20.48 2.40
C GLN A 100 -22.83 21.03 2.47
N ILE A 101 -22.55 22.15 1.78
CA ILE A 101 -21.24 22.84 1.84
C ILE A 101 -20.93 23.27 3.27
N GLN A 102 -21.87 23.90 3.97
CA GLN A 102 -21.66 24.37 5.34
C GLN A 102 -21.51 23.20 6.33
N ASN A 103 -22.25 22.10 6.14
CA ASN A 103 -22.11 20.88 6.93
C ASN A 103 -20.71 20.27 6.75
N TRP A 104 -20.22 20.20 5.52
CA TRP A 104 -18.85 19.73 5.25
C TRP A 104 -17.80 20.63 5.87
N VAL A 105 -17.90 21.96 5.72
CA VAL A 105 -16.97 22.90 6.38
C VAL A 105 -16.95 22.69 7.89
N ALA A 106 -18.11 22.47 8.51
CA ALA A 106 -18.20 22.19 9.95
C ALA A 106 -17.58 20.84 10.34
N SER A 107 -17.79 19.79 9.54
CA SER A 107 -17.17 18.47 9.74
C SER A 107 -15.65 18.55 9.65
N GLN A 108 -15.14 19.22 8.62
CA GLN A 108 -13.72 19.45 8.44
C GLN A 108 -13.09 20.22 9.60
N GLY A 109 -13.76 21.25 10.11
CA GLY A 109 -13.31 22.00 11.29
C GLY A 109 -13.19 21.13 12.54
N ARG A 110 -14.06 20.12 12.72
CA ARG A 110 -13.96 19.13 13.80
C ARG A 110 -12.80 18.16 13.55
N ILE A 111 -12.71 17.59 12.34
CA ILE A 111 -11.66 16.64 11.95
C ILE A 111 -10.26 17.25 12.12
N GLN A 112 -10.05 18.53 11.80
CA GLN A 112 -8.76 19.20 12.00
C GLN A 112 -8.27 19.15 13.46
N GLN A 113 -9.17 19.05 14.44
CA GLN A 113 -8.83 19.03 15.87
C GLN A 113 -8.63 17.61 16.43
N VAL A 114 -8.85 16.57 15.64
CA VAL A 114 -8.75 15.18 16.08
C VAL A 114 -7.29 14.75 16.12
N SER A 115 -6.77 14.50 17.32
CA SER A 115 -5.48 13.83 17.49
C SER A 115 -5.53 12.43 16.89
N ASN A 116 -4.53 12.10 16.08
CA ASN A 116 -4.49 10.88 15.27
C ASN A 116 -3.04 10.37 15.16
N PRO A 117 -2.79 9.21 14.52
CA PRO A 117 -1.44 8.66 14.42
C PRO A 117 -0.41 9.54 13.70
N SER A 118 -0.83 10.47 12.84
CA SER A 118 0.08 11.47 12.24
C SER A 118 0.40 12.66 13.17
N GLY A 119 -0.30 12.79 14.30
CA GLY A 119 -0.04 13.80 15.33
C GLY A 119 -1.29 14.58 15.74
N THR A 120 -1.08 15.78 16.29
CA THR A 120 -2.13 16.74 16.63
C THR A 120 -2.26 17.80 15.54
N VAL A 121 -3.24 18.70 15.66
CA VAL A 121 -3.43 19.85 14.77
C VAL A 121 -2.14 20.66 14.53
N SER A 122 -1.22 20.70 15.51
CA SER A 122 0.04 21.48 15.43
C SER A 122 1.29 20.64 15.17
N THR A 123 1.26 19.31 15.34
CA THR A 123 2.46 18.46 15.21
C THR A 123 2.48 17.58 13.97
N GLY A 124 1.35 17.44 13.25
CA GLY A 124 1.32 16.67 12.00
C GLY A 124 -0.04 16.09 11.62
N GLY A 125 -1.01 16.10 12.53
CA GLY A 125 -2.30 15.42 12.39
C GLY A 125 -3.18 15.90 11.23
N LEU A 126 -2.92 17.10 10.67
CA LEU A 126 -3.60 17.57 9.47
C LEU A 126 -3.25 16.77 8.21
N GLY A 127 -2.10 16.07 8.21
CA GLY A 127 -1.69 15.16 7.14
C GLY A 127 -2.21 13.73 7.28
N GLU A 128 -3.12 13.45 8.22
CA GLU A 128 -3.76 12.14 8.31
C GLU A 128 -4.69 11.92 7.10
N PRO A 129 -4.53 10.82 6.35
CA PRO A 129 -5.29 10.60 5.12
C PRO A 129 -6.78 10.42 5.37
N LYS A 130 -7.15 9.64 6.39
CA LYS A 130 -8.52 9.16 6.61
C LYS A 130 -8.94 9.11 8.07
N PHE A 131 -10.24 9.20 8.28
CA PHE A 131 -10.92 9.16 9.58
C PHE A 131 -12.10 8.20 9.52
N ASN A 132 -12.58 7.75 10.68
CA ASN A 132 -13.83 6.99 10.74
C ASN A 132 -15.01 7.90 10.38
N ILE A 133 -16.13 7.31 9.95
CA ILE A 133 -17.32 8.07 9.50
C ILE A 133 -18.02 8.86 10.62
N ASP A 134 -17.67 8.57 11.87
CA ASP A 134 -18.06 9.32 13.06
C ASP A 134 -17.06 10.43 13.44
N GLU A 135 -16.13 10.76 12.55
CA GLU A 135 -15.06 11.75 12.70
C GLU A 135 -13.99 11.37 13.75
N SER A 136 -14.01 10.15 14.30
CA SER A 136 -12.93 9.67 15.18
C SER A 136 -11.68 9.27 14.39
N ALA A 137 -10.52 9.24 15.07
CA ALA A 137 -9.26 8.87 14.45
C ALA A 137 -9.27 7.41 13.98
N PHE A 138 -8.81 7.17 12.76
CA PHE A 138 -8.44 5.83 12.32
C PHE A 138 -7.07 5.47 12.91
N THR A 139 -7.00 4.42 13.74
CA THR A 139 -5.79 4.07 14.51
C THR A 139 -4.95 2.95 13.91
N GLY A 140 -5.42 2.29 12.85
CA GLY A 140 -4.69 1.22 12.17
C GLY A 140 -3.46 1.71 11.39
N ALA A 141 -2.56 0.79 11.03
CA ALA A 141 -1.45 1.09 10.14
C ALA A 141 -1.95 1.53 8.75
N TRP A 142 -1.28 2.51 8.14
CA TRP A 142 -1.66 3.09 6.86
C TRP A 142 -0.52 3.90 6.23
N GLY A 143 -0.59 4.15 4.92
CA GLY A 143 0.33 5.03 4.20
C GLY A 143 0.15 6.50 4.59
N ARG A 144 0.73 6.90 5.73
CA ARG A 144 0.64 8.24 6.32
C ARG A 144 2.03 8.86 6.59
N PRO A 145 2.16 10.19 6.62
CA PRO A 145 1.14 11.18 6.27
C PRO A 145 0.95 11.29 4.75
N GLN A 146 -0.20 11.82 4.34
CA GLN A 146 -0.44 12.32 2.98
C GLN A 146 -0.65 13.82 3.02
N ARG A 147 0.16 14.55 2.25
CA ARG A 147 0.31 16.00 2.43
C ARG A 147 -0.51 16.84 1.46
N ASP A 148 -1.26 16.20 0.57
CA ASP A 148 -2.19 16.80 -0.38
C ASP A 148 -3.53 17.20 0.26
N GLY A 149 -4.00 16.42 1.24
CA GLY A 149 -5.29 16.63 1.92
C GLY A 149 -5.52 18.09 2.39
N PRO A 150 -4.62 18.68 3.20
CA PRO A 150 -4.75 20.08 3.62
C PRO A 150 -4.82 21.08 2.45
N ALA A 151 -4.04 20.86 1.39
CA ALA A 151 -4.04 21.76 0.24
C ALA A 151 -5.36 21.71 -0.53
N LEU A 152 -5.91 20.51 -0.73
CA LEU A 152 -7.21 20.31 -1.38
C LEU A 152 -8.34 20.91 -0.55
N ARG A 153 -8.35 20.65 0.77
CA ARG A 153 -9.35 21.18 1.70
C ARG A 153 -9.35 22.70 1.74
N ALA A 154 -8.17 23.32 1.87
CA ALA A 154 -8.00 24.76 1.84
C ALA A 154 -8.48 25.36 0.51
N THR A 155 -8.14 24.74 -0.62
CA THR A 155 -8.58 25.19 -1.95
C THR A 155 -10.11 25.20 -2.07
N THR A 156 -10.77 24.14 -1.62
CA THR A 156 -12.24 24.03 -1.67
C THR A 156 -12.90 25.07 -0.76
N MET A 157 -12.43 25.21 0.48
CA MET A 157 -12.94 26.20 1.44
C MET A 157 -12.74 27.65 0.96
N MET A 158 -11.57 27.98 0.41
CA MET A 158 -11.29 29.32 -0.13
C MET A 158 -12.17 29.64 -1.34
N THR A 159 -12.49 28.65 -2.18
CA THR A 159 -13.38 28.85 -3.34
C THR A 159 -14.77 29.30 -2.86
N TYR A 160 -15.32 28.65 -1.84
CA TYR A 160 -16.60 29.05 -1.24
C TYR A 160 -16.51 30.41 -0.52
N ALA A 161 -15.46 30.63 0.26
CA ALA A 161 -15.28 31.89 1.00
C ALA A 161 -15.11 33.11 0.09
N ASN A 162 -14.43 32.96 -1.04
CA ASN A 162 -14.29 34.03 -2.04
C ASN A 162 -15.64 34.42 -2.65
N TYR A 163 -16.54 33.45 -2.86
CA TYR A 163 -17.91 33.72 -3.30
C TYR A 163 -18.73 34.48 -2.23
N LEU A 164 -18.61 34.07 -0.96
CA LEU A 164 -19.29 34.76 0.15
C LEU A 164 -18.76 36.19 0.37
N GLY A 165 -17.50 36.44 0.00
CA GLY A 165 -16.79 37.70 0.18
C GLY A 165 -15.84 37.66 1.37
N ALA A 166 -14.70 38.34 1.23
CA ALA A 166 -13.63 38.33 2.23
C ALA A 166 -14.04 38.91 3.59
N THR A 167 -14.99 39.84 3.63
CA THR A 167 -15.49 40.48 4.86
C THR A 167 -16.72 39.78 5.45
N ASN A 168 -17.20 38.69 4.84
CA ASN A 168 -18.34 37.94 5.34
C ASN A 168 -18.03 37.33 6.73
N SER A 169 -19.00 37.32 7.64
CA SER A 169 -18.79 36.82 9.01
C SER A 169 -18.49 35.32 9.06
N TYR A 170 -19.06 34.52 8.17
CA TYR A 170 -18.74 33.10 8.03
C TYR A 170 -17.34 32.89 7.46
N THR A 171 -16.96 33.71 6.46
CA THR A 171 -15.60 33.71 5.90
C THR A 171 -14.55 34.02 6.97
N THR A 172 -14.71 35.14 7.68
CA THR A 172 -13.75 35.64 8.68
C THR A 172 -13.77 34.82 9.97
N GLY A 173 -14.94 34.43 10.46
CA GLY A 173 -15.13 33.79 11.75
C GLY A 173 -15.07 32.26 11.74
N THR A 174 -15.27 31.61 10.59
CA THR A 174 -15.29 30.15 10.48
C THR A 174 -14.29 29.62 9.47
N VAL A 175 -14.39 30.06 8.21
CA VAL A 175 -13.58 29.47 7.13
C VAL A 175 -12.10 29.83 7.24
N TRP A 176 -11.78 31.12 7.49
CA TRP A 176 -10.39 31.56 7.57
C TRP A 176 -9.58 30.86 8.67
N PRO A 177 -10.09 30.71 9.92
CA PRO A 177 -9.41 29.90 10.94
C PRO A 177 -9.03 28.48 10.48
N TYR A 178 -9.91 27.80 9.74
CA TYR A 178 -9.65 26.43 9.25
C TYR A 178 -8.66 26.41 8.10
N VAL A 179 -8.84 27.30 7.12
CA VAL A 179 -7.94 27.45 5.96
C VAL A 179 -6.52 27.80 6.43
N LYS A 180 -6.39 28.66 7.43
CA LYS A 180 -5.12 29.06 8.03
C LYS A 180 -4.33 27.87 8.56
N LEU A 181 -4.98 26.92 9.25
CA LEU A 181 -4.33 25.71 9.76
C LEU A 181 -3.77 24.85 8.62
N ASP A 182 -4.56 24.63 7.58
CA ASP A 182 -4.15 23.83 6.43
C ASP A 182 -3.00 24.49 5.64
N LEU A 183 -3.07 25.80 5.41
CA LEU A 183 -2.02 26.53 4.69
C LEU A 183 -0.73 26.65 5.51
N ASP A 184 -0.82 26.83 6.83
CA ASP A 184 0.36 26.80 7.73
C ASP A 184 1.01 25.41 7.70
N TYR A 185 0.20 24.33 7.68
CA TYR A 185 0.71 22.98 7.51
C TYR A 185 1.46 22.81 6.18
N VAL A 186 0.85 23.22 5.06
CA VAL A 186 1.47 23.12 3.74
C VAL A 186 2.78 23.93 3.69
N ALA A 187 2.76 25.18 4.13
CA ALA A 187 3.94 26.04 4.14
C ALA A 187 5.09 25.47 5.00
N GLY A 188 4.77 24.81 6.11
CA GLY A 188 5.75 24.19 7.00
C GLY A 188 6.27 22.82 6.56
N ASN A 189 5.49 22.06 5.77
CA ASN A 189 5.74 20.63 5.54
C ASN A 189 5.90 20.21 4.07
N TRP A 190 5.71 21.09 3.10
CA TRP A 190 5.73 20.70 1.68
C TRP A 190 7.04 20.04 1.23
N ASN A 191 8.17 20.37 1.86
CA ASN A 191 9.49 19.82 1.54
C ASN A 191 9.81 18.52 2.33
N ASN A 192 8.85 17.98 3.08
CA ASN A 192 8.95 16.67 3.70
C ASN A 192 8.30 15.61 2.80
N THR A 193 8.86 14.40 2.79
CA THR A 193 8.24 13.27 2.11
C THR A 193 6.91 12.89 2.76
N GLY A 194 6.03 12.26 1.98
CA GLY A 194 4.76 11.69 2.40
C GLY A 194 4.31 10.67 1.36
N TYR A 195 3.21 9.99 1.63
CA TYR A 195 2.62 9.07 0.66
C TYR A 195 1.94 9.84 -0.48
N ASP A 196 1.94 9.26 -1.67
CA ASP A 196 1.23 9.77 -2.82
C ASP A 196 -0.28 9.55 -2.72
N LEU A 197 -1.04 10.08 -3.69
CA LEU A 197 -2.51 9.97 -3.72
C LEU A 197 -3.02 8.52 -3.82
N TRP A 198 -2.15 7.57 -4.19
CA TRP A 198 -2.44 6.14 -4.23
C TRP A 198 -2.14 5.43 -2.92
N GLU A 199 -1.62 6.16 -1.92
CA GLU A 199 -1.35 5.68 -0.56
C GLU A 199 -0.21 4.64 -0.48
N GLU A 200 0.67 4.62 -1.48
CA GLU A 200 1.64 3.53 -1.69
C GLU A 200 3.09 4.00 -1.65
N VAL A 201 3.41 5.08 -2.37
CA VAL A 201 4.79 5.52 -2.55
C VAL A 201 5.10 6.65 -1.58
N SER A 202 5.92 6.35 -0.58
CA SER A 202 6.50 7.37 0.30
C SER A 202 7.63 8.11 -0.41
N GLY A 203 7.41 9.39 -0.72
CA GLY A 203 8.34 10.25 -1.45
C GLY A 203 7.79 11.68 -1.63
N SER A 204 8.10 12.29 -2.76
CA SER A 204 7.50 13.55 -3.21
C SER A 204 6.64 13.28 -4.44
N SER A 205 5.34 13.54 -4.34
CA SER A 205 4.37 13.23 -5.39
C SER A 205 4.00 14.46 -6.22
N PHE A 206 3.92 14.33 -7.55
CA PHE A 206 3.66 15.44 -8.48
C PHE A 206 2.30 16.09 -8.18
N PHE A 207 1.25 15.27 -8.04
CA PHE A 207 -0.08 15.70 -7.62
C PHE A 207 -0.03 16.54 -6.35
N THR A 208 0.60 16.00 -5.29
CA THR A 208 0.72 16.68 -4.00
C THR A 208 1.40 18.04 -4.11
N ILE A 209 2.54 18.12 -4.81
CA ILE A 209 3.29 19.37 -4.98
C ILE A 209 2.48 20.38 -5.80
N ALA A 210 1.80 19.96 -6.87
CA ALA A 210 1.00 20.83 -7.72
C ALA A 210 -0.19 21.45 -6.97
N VAL A 211 -0.94 20.65 -6.20
CA VAL A 211 -2.09 21.15 -5.44
C VAL A 211 -1.67 21.98 -4.23
N GLN A 212 -0.54 21.68 -3.60
CA GLN A 212 0.06 22.51 -2.55
C GLN A 212 0.48 23.88 -3.09
N HIS A 213 1.11 23.93 -4.27
CA HIS A 213 1.47 25.18 -4.93
C HIS A 213 0.21 26.05 -5.17
N ARG A 214 -0.83 25.46 -5.78
CA ARG A 214 -2.12 26.13 -5.99
C ARG A 214 -2.68 26.67 -4.68
N ALA A 215 -2.73 25.84 -3.64
CA ALA A 215 -3.29 26.19 -2.34
C ALA A 215 -2.55 27.38 -1.71
N LEU A 216 -1.22 27.39 -1.69
CA LEU A 216 -0.45 28.52 -1.15
C LEU A 216 -0.58 29.79 -1.99
N ARG A 217 -0.63 29.66 -3.33
CA ARG A 217 -0.83 30.83 -4.21
C ARG A 217 -2.17 31.49 -3.96
N GLN A 218 -3.26 30.71 -3.92
CA GLN A 218 -4.59 31.22 -3.57
C GLN A 218 -4.62 31.72 -2.12
N GLY A 219 -3.98 30.98 -1.22
CA GLY A 219 -3.86 31.29 0.19
C GLY A 219 -3.17 32.61 0.48
N ALA A 220 -2.15 32.99 -0.29
CA ALA A 220 -1.48 34.28 -0.15
C ALA A 220 -2.42 35.46 -0.47
N ALA A 221 -3.19 35.34 -1.56
CA ALA A 221 -4.20 36.34 -1.92
C ALA A 221 -5.32 36.39 -0.86
N PHE A 222 -5.77 35.23 -0.40
CA PHE A 222 -6.82 35.14 0.63
C PHE A 222 -6.36 35.71 1.97
N ALA A 223 -5.15 35.37 2.44
CA ALA A 223 -4.55 35.91 3.66
C ALA A 223 -4.42 37.44 3.59
N THR A 224 -4.04 37.99 2.44
CA THR A 224 -4.02 39.43 2.19
C THR A 224 -5.41 40.05 2.35
N ALA A 225 -6.44 39.41 1.76
CA ALA A 225 -7.83 39.87 1.88
C ALA A 225 -8.38 39.76 3.32
N GLN A 226 -7.83 38.86 4.15
CA GLN A 226 -8.13 38.72 5.58
C GLN A 226 -7.26 39.65 6.47
N GLY A 227 -6.34 40.42 5.90
CA GLY A 227 -5.45 41.32 6.64
C GLY A 227 -4.24 40.64 7.31
N ASP A 228 -3.95 39.36 7.02
CA ASP A 228 -2.76 38.65 7.53
C ASP A 228 -1.61 38.73 6.52
N THR A 229 -0.96 39.89 6.46
CA THR A 229 0.16 40.16 5.53
C THR A 229 1.40 39.31 5.83
N THR A 230 1.58 38.88 7.07
CA THR A 230 2.69 38.02 7.50
C THR A 230 2.56 36.65 6.85
N ARG A 231 1.40 36.00 7.00
CA ARG A 231 1.14 34.72 6.32
C ARG A 231 1.10 34.85 4.82
N ALA A 232 0.53 35.93 4.28
CA ALA A 232 0.55 36.18 2.84
C ALA A 232 1.97 36.16 2.26
N SER A 233 2.93 36.77 2.96
CA SER A 233 4.34 36.79 2.56
C SER A 233 4.99 35.40 2.66
N THR A 234 4.72 34.66 3.75
CA THR A 234 5.17 33.27 3.93
C THR A 234 4.62 32.37 2.83
N TYR A 235 3.32 32.41 2.57
CA TYR A 235 2.68 31.58 1.55
C TYR A 235 3.18 31.92 0.15
N THR A 236 3.41 33.20 -0.16
CA THR A 236 4.01 33.61 -1.44
C THR A 236 5.42 33.03 -1.63
N THR A 237 6.24 33.09 -0.57
CA THR A 237 7.60 32.54 -0.59
C THR A 237 7.58 31.03 -0.82
N GLN A 238 6.74 30.32 -0.08
CA GLN A 238 6.67 28.87 -0.18
C GLN A 238 5.99 28.40 -1.47
N ALA A 239 5.01 29.12 -2.00
CA ALA A 239 4.46 28.87 -3.34
C ALA A 239 5.54 29.00 -4.42
N THR A 240 6.40 30.01 -4.33
CA THR A 240 7.52 30.19 -5.26
C THR A 240 8.50 28.99 -5.22
N ASN A 241 8.82 28.51 -4.02
CA ASN A 241 9.71 27.36 -3.84
C ASN A 241 9.07 26.05 -4.36
N LEU A 242 7.80 25.83 -4.05
CA LEU A 242 7.01 24.70 -4.54
C LEU A 242 6.95 24.67 -6.07
N LEU A 243 6.69 25.82 -6.71
CA LEU A 243 6.67 25.92 -8.17
C LEU A 243 8.04 25.55 -8.77
N CYS A 244 9.12 25.98 -8.13
CA CYS A 244 10.49 25.61 -8.54
C CYS A 244 10.74 24.11 -8.41
N PHE A 245 10.32 23.51 -7.29
CA PHE A 245 10.46 22.07 -7.08
C PHE A 245 9.61 21.24 -8.05
N LEU A 246 8.39 21.70 -8.38
CA LEU A 246 7.51 21.05 -9.36
C LEU A 246 8.20 20.83 -10.71
N GLN A 247 9.10 21.73 -11.11
CA GLN A 247 9.84 21.60 -12.37
C GLN A 247 10.79 20.38 -12.40
N THR A 248 11.21 19.88 -11.24
CA THR A 248 12.15 18.75 -11.14
C THR A 248 11.54 17.40 -11.51
N PHE A 249 10.21 17.33 -11.61
CA PHE A 249 9.50 16.12 -11.97
C PHE A 249 9.52 15.88 -13.49
N TRP A 250 9.67 16.94 -14.30
CA TRP A 250 9.69 16.82 -15.75
C TRP A 250 11.02 16.25 -16.25
N ASN A 251 10.94 15.18 -17.05
CA ASN A 251 12.10 14.62 -17.75
C ASN A 251 12.08 15.09 -19.22
N PRO A 252 12.98 16.01 -19.64
CA PRO A 252 12.98 16.54 -21.00
C PRO A 252 13.39 15.51 -22.07
N THR A 253 14.14 14.48 -21.69
CA THR A 253 14.59 13.40 -22.60
C THR A 253 13.46 12.43 -22.87
N SER A 254 12.80 11.94 -21.81
CA SER A 254 11.71 10.98 -21.92
C SER A 254 10.36 11.63 -22.26
N LYS A 255 10.26 12.97 -22.16
CA LYS A 255 9.06 13.77 -22.45
C LYS A 255 7.82 13.39 -21.64
N PHE A 256 8.02 13.07 -20.36
CA PHE A 256 6.93 12.90 -19.39
C PHE A 256 7.38 13.38 -18.00
N ALA A 257 6.42 13.65 -17.12
CA ALA A 257 6.70 13.97 -15.72
C ALA A 257 6.71 12.68 -14.89
N SER A 258 7.79 12.41 -14.16
CA SER A 258 7.83 11.30 -13.21
C SER A 258 6.89 11.60 -12.06
N ALA A 259 5.84 10.81 -11.86
CA ALA A 259 4.81 11.11 -10.86
C ALA A 259 5.29 11.14 -9.40
N ASN A 260 6.35 10.40 -9.08
CA ASN A 260 6.95 10.37 -7.76
C ASN A 260 8.48 10.49 -7.88
N VAL A 261 9.08 11.34 -7.05
CA VAL A 261 10.54 11.51 -6.91
C VAL A 261 10.93 11.44 -5.45
N ASN A 262 12.23 11.31 -5.15
CA ASN A 262 12.74 11.22 -3.77
C ASN A 262 12.06 10.11 -2.93
N GLY A 263 11.60 9.04 -3.57
CA GLY A 263 10.94 7.91 -2.90
C GLY A 263 11.91 6.81 -2.50
N GLY A 264 11.53 6.05 -1.46
CA GLY A 264 12.27 4.87 -0.97
C GLY A 264 11.67 3.54 -1.44
N SER A 265 12.53 2.60 -1.83
CA SER A 265 12.27 1.17 -2.11
C SER A 265 11.44 0.82 -3.35
N VAL A 266 10.47 1.64 -3.78
CA VAL A 266 9.59 1.31 -4.92
C VAL A 266 10.11 1.97 -6.21
N VAL A 267 10.61 1.15 -7.14
CA VAL A 267 11.05 1.60 -8.47
C VAL A 267 9.95 1.36 -9.49
N ARG A 268 9.34 2.44 -10.01
CA ARG A 268 8.34 2.42 -11.10
C ARG A 268 8.86 3.24 -12.29
N SER A 269 8.20 3.11 -13.45
CA SER A 269 8.52 3.92 -14.63
C SER A 269 8.30 5.42 -14.44
N GLY A 270 7.47 5.83 -13.48
CA GLY A 270 7.05 7.22 -13.27
C GLY A 270 5.87 7.66 -14.14
N LEU A 271 5.42 6.84 -15.09
CA LEU A 271 4.22 7.08 -15.89
C LEU A 271 2.98 6.72 -15.08
N ASP A 272 2.20 7.73 -14.71
CA ASP A 272 1.09 7.59 -13.78
C ASP A 272 0.02 8.66 -14.04
N ALA A 273 -1.26 8.28 -13.94
CA ALA A 273 -2.42 9.15 -14.01
C ALA A 273 -2.41 10.26 -12.94
N ASN A 274 -1.64 10.11 -11.86
CA ASN A 274 -1.26 11.16 -10.92
C ASN A 274 -0.99 12.51 -11.61
N THR A 275 -0.21 12.50 -12.70
CA THR A 275 0.19 13.71 -13.43
C THR A 275 -0.96 14.33 -14.23
N ILE A 276 -1.87 13.50 -14.77
CA ILE A 276 -3.09 13.94 -15.46
C ILE A 276 -4.06 14.54 -14.43
N LEU A 277 -4.26 13.85 -13.30
CA LEU A 277 -5.08 14.32 -12.17
C LEU A 277 -4.57 15.66 -11.65
N ALA A 278 -3.25 15.84 -11.55
CA ALA A 278 -2.65 17.10 -11.16
C ALA A 278 -2.99 18.22 -12.15
N SER A 279 -2.89 17.96 -13.45
CA SER A 279 -3.20 18.95 -14.51
C SER A 279 -4.66 19.42 -14.44
N ILE A 280 -5.64 18.51 -14.32
CA ILE A 280 -7.07 18.89 -14.24
C ILE A 280 -7.41 19.57 -12.91
N HIS A 281 -6.84 19.09 -11.79
CA HIS A 281 -7.10 19.69 -10.48
C HIS A 281 -6.31 20.99 -10.23
N THR A 282 -5.44 21.39 -11.15
CA THR A 282 -4.78 22.70 -11.17
C THR A 282 -5.05 23.50 -12.45
N PHE A 283 -6.08 23.11 -13.21
CA PHE A 283 -6.55 23.86 -14.37
C PHE A 283 -6.97 25.28 -13.99
N ASP A 284 -6.45 26.26 -14.74
CA ASP A 284 -6.85 27.65 -14.70
C ASP A 284 -7.25 28.13 -16.11
N PRO A 285 -8.53 28.46 -16.35
CA PRO A 285 -8.95 28.93 -17.66
C PRO A 285 -8.32 30.27 -18.07
N ALA A 286 -7.66 31.01 -17.17
CA ALA A 286 -6.96 32.26 -17.45
C ALA A 286 -5.44 32.09 -17.72
N ALA A 287 -4.87 30.90 -17.54
CA ALA A 287 -3.43 30.68 -17.69
C ALA A 287 -2.96 30.46 -19.13
N GLY A 288 -3.85 30.03 -20.03
CA GLY A 288 -3.45 29.56 -21.36
C GLY A 288 -2.61 28.27 -21.27
N CYS A 289 -1.80 28.01 -22.30
CA CYS A 289 -0.99 26.77 -22.39
C CYS A 289 0.32 26.86 -21.62
N ASP A 290 0.26 27.29 -20.36
CA ASP A 290 1.43 27.46 -19.51
C ASP A 290 2.03 26.12 -19.07
N ALA A 291 3.28 25.88 -19.49
CA ALA A 291 4.03 24.67 -19.14
C ALA A 291 4.54 24.69 -17.70
N VAL A 292 4.78 25.88 -17.12
CA VAL A 292 5.35 26.05 -15.77
C VAL A 292 4.41 25.49 -14.71
N THR A 293 3.11 25.72 -14.87
CA THR A 293 2.05 25.17 -14.01
C THR A 293 1.38 23.93 -14.60
N PHE A 294 1.96 23.34 -15.65
CA PHE A 294 1.47 22.09 -16.25
C PHE A 294 0.00 22.14 -16.70
N GLN A 295 -0.42 23.28 -17.27
CA GLN A 295 -1.80 23.48 -17.73
C GLN A 295 -2.21 22.46 -18.79
N PRO A 296 -3.49 22.09 -18.89
CA PRO A 296 -3.95 21.01 -19.78
C PRO A 296 -3.53 21.16 -21.25
N CYS A 297 -3.54 22.37 -21.82
CA CYS A 297 -3.07 22.60 -23.19
C CYS A 297 -1.58 22.86 -23.36
N SER A 298 -0.79 22.84 -22.27
CA SER A 298 0.66 23.02 -22.34
C SER A 298 1.32 21.85 -23.06
N ASP A 299 2.45 22.12 -23.71
CA ASP A 299 3.14 21.12 -24.51
C ASP A 299 3.68 19.95 -23.67
N VAL A 300 4.15 20.23 -22.45
CA VAL A 300 4.59 19.22 -21.47
C VAL A 300 3.43 18.34 -20.97
N ALA A 301 2.24 18.92 -20.73
CA ALA A 301 1.07 18.16 -20.27
C ALA A 301 0.51 17.25 -21.37
N LEU A 302 0.53 17.70 -22.64
CA LEU A 302 0.09 16.90 -23.79
C LEU A 302 1.07 15.77 -24.13
N ALA A 303 2.38 16.05 -24.06
CA ALA A 303 3.40 15.02 -24.23
C ALA A 303 3.30 13.95 -23.12
N ASN A 304 3.09 14.38 -21.88
CA ASN A 304 2.85 13.50 -20.75
C ASN A 304 1.54 12.69 -20.90
N HIS A 305 0.43 13.33 -21.29
CA HIS A 305 -0.85 12.65 -21.55
C HIS A 305 -0.67 11.51 -22.54
N LYS A 306 0.00 11.78 -23.65
CA LYS A 306 0.36 10.74 -24.63
C LYS A 306 1.15 9.61 -24.00
N ALA A 307 2.23 9.91 -23.27
CA ALA A 307 3.10 8.90 -22.69
C ALA A 307 2.37 8.01 -21.67
N VAL A 308 1.54 8.61 -20.81
CA VAL A 308 0.72 7.89 -19.82
C VAL A 308 -0.33 7.02 -20.51
N VAL A 309 -1.10 7.56 -21.46
CA VAL A 309 -2.13 6.79 -22.19
C VAL A 309 -1.49 5.65 -23.00
N ASP A 310 -0.37 5.90 -23.68
CA ASP A 310 0.32 4.88 -24.46
C ASP A 310 0.90 3.76 -23.57
N SER A 311 1.19 4.02 -22.30
CA SER A 311 1.64 2.99 -21.35
C SER A 311 0.59 1.91 -21.05
N PHE A 312 -0.70 2.22 -21.29
CA PHE A 312 -1.82 1.28 -21.14
C PHE A 312 -2.26 0.64 -22.46
N ARG A 313 -1.63 1.00 -23.58
CA ARG A 313 -1.88 0.36 -24.89
C ARG A 313 -1.16 -0.98 -25.00
N GLY A 314 -1.56 -1.76 -25.99
CA GLY A 314 -0.98 -3.09 -26.24
C GLY A 314 -1.71 -4.17 -25.45
N SER A 315 -0.97 -5.14 -24.93
CA SER A 315 -1.54 -6.33 -24.27
C SER A 315 -1.65 -6.22 -22.75
N LEU A 316 -1.34 -5.06 -22.15
CA LEU A 316 -1.42 -4.88 -20.70
C LEU A 316 -2.85 -5.09 -20.20
N TYR A 317 -3.82 -4.47 -20.88
CA TYR A 317 -5.25 -4.67 -20.67
C TYR A 317 -5.85 -5.33 -21.90
N THR A 318 -6.50 -6.48 -21.73
CA THR A 318 -7.13 -7.20 -22.84
C THR A 318 -8.16 -6.33 -23.55
N ILE A 319 -8.90 -5.51 -22.81
CA ILE A 319 -9.89 -4.58 -23.36
C ILE A 319 -9.28 -3.48 -24.25
N ASN A 320 -7.96 -3.23 -24.16
CA ASN A 320 -7.23 -2.28 -24.99
C ASN A 320 -6.57 -2.92 -26.22
N SER A 321 -6.75 -4.23 -26.43
CA SER A 321 -6.07 -4.97 -27.49
C SER A 321 -6.47 -4.46 -28.88
N ALA A 322 -5.49 -4.28 -29.75
CA ALA A 322 -5.66 -3.87 -31.15
C ALA A 322 -6.36 -2.50 -31.36
N ILE A 323 -6.38 -1.63 -30.35
CA ILE A 323 -6.89 -0.25 -30.49
C ILE A 323 -5.82 0.65 -31.10
N ALA A 324 -6.18 1.38 -32.16
CA ALA A 324 -5.29 2.31 -32.87
C ALA A 324 -4.77 3.43 -31.94
N SER A 325 -3.56 3.93 -32.21
CA SER A 325 -2.93 5.01 -31.41
C SER A 325 -3.72 6.33 -31.39
N SER A 326 -4.55 6.56 -32.41
CA SER A 326 -5.44 7.73 -32.51
C SER A 326 -6.78 7.56 -31.79
N ALA A 327 -7.07 6.37 -31.25
CA ALA A 327 -8.32 6.04 -30.56
C ALA A 327 -8.09 5.89 -29.05
N ALA A 328 -9.07 6.32 -28.24
CA ALA A 328 -8.99 6.26 -26.79
C ALA A 328 -8.87 4.82 -26.28
N VAL A 329 -8.28 4.65 -25.10
CA VAL A 329 -8.12 3.36 -24.40
C VAL A 329 -8.47 3.52 -22.94
N ALA A 330 -8.77 2.41 -22.26
CA ALA A 330 -9.01 2.41 -20.83
C ALA A 330 -7.71 2.72 -20.08
N VAL A 331 -7.76 3.62 -19.09
CA VAL A 331 -6.58 4.14 -18.37
C VAL A 331 -6.66 3.73 -16.90
N GLY A 332 -5.59 3.14 -16.37
CA GLY A 332 -5.43 2.79 -14.95
C GLY A 332 -4.69 3.87 -14.16
N ARG A 333 -4.20 3.52 -12.97
CA ARG A 333 -3.32 4.41 -12.17
C ARG A 333 -1.94 4.51 -12.81
N TYR A 334 -1.23 3.40 -12.88
CA TYR A 334 0.09 3.25 -13.51
C TYR A 334 0.23 1.81 -14.02
N LYS A 335 1.18 1.55 -14.94
CA LYS A 335 1.25 0.24 -15.63
C LYS A 335 1.72 -0.91 -14.74
N GLU A 336 2.47 -0.61 -13.68
CA GLU A 336 2.98 -1.58 -12.70
C GLU A 336 1.96 -1.91 -11.59
N ASP A 337 0.72 -1.45 -11.72
CA ASP A 337 -0.32 -1.63 -10.69
C ASP A 337 -0.64 -3.11 -10.47
N SER A 338 -0.72 -3.49 -9.19
CA SER A 338 -1.08 -4.83 -8.72
C SER A 338 -2.30 -4.84 -7.80
N TYR A 339 -2.82 -3.67 -7.40
CA TYR A 339 -4.03 -3.58 -6.57
C TYR A 339 -5.23 -4.12 -7.35
N TYR A 340 -5.88 -5.16 -6.81
CA TYR A 340 -6.92 -5.92 -7.51
C TYR A 340 -6.46 -6.45 -8.89
N ASN A 341 -5.19 -6.83 -9.02
CA ASN A 341 -4.51 -7.23 -10.26
C ASN A 341 -4.21 -6.10 -11.26
N GLY A 342 -4.35 -4.84 -10.85
CA GLY A 342 -4.06 -3.66 -11.68
C GLY A 342 -5.03 -3.52 -12.84
N ASN A 343 -6.06 -2.69 -12.66
CA ASN A 343 -7.11 -2.48 -13.65
C ASN A 343 -7.18 -1.02 -14.12
N PRO A 344 -7.91 -0.74 -15.21
CA PRO A 344 -8.46 0.58 -15.47
C PRO A 344 -9.30 1.12 -14.30
N TRP A 345 -9.24 2.43 -14.12
CA TRP A 345 -10.04 3.16 -13.15
C TRP A 345 -10.98 4.11 -13.88
N TYR A 346 -12.23 4.22 -13.40
CA TYR A 346 -13.20 5.14 -14.00
C TYR A 346 -12.68 6.58 -13.95
N LEU A 347 -12.23 7.02 -12.76
CA LEU A 347 -11.70 8.37 -12.57
C LEU A 347 -10.46 8.65 -13.42
N CYS A 348 -9.56 7.68 -13.64
CA CYS A 348 -8.37 7.89 -14.48
C CYS A 348 -8.74 8.00 -15.97
N THR A 349 -9.67 7.17 -16.43
CA THR A 349 -10.18 7.21 -17.81
C THR A 349 -10.92 8.53 -18.07
N LEU A 350 -11.72 9.02 -17.10
CA LEU A 350 -12.41 10.31 -17.18
C LEU A 350 -11.45 11.50 -17.08
N ALA A 351 -10.43 11.43 -16.21
CA ALA A 351 -9.40 12.46 -16.10
C ALA A 351 -8.63 12.65 -17.41
N ALA A 352 -8.34 11.55 -18.13
CA ALA A 352 -7.73 11.60 -19.45
C ALA A 352 -8.63 12.30 -20.48
N ALA A 353 -9.95 12.20 -20.35
CA ALA A 353 -10.91 12.94 -21.17
C ALA A 353 -10.96 14.43 -20.77
N GLU A 354 -11.04 14.70 -19.46
CA GLU A 354 -11.16 16.05 -18.89
C GLU A 354 -9.98 16.94 -19.28
N GLN A 355 -8.74 16.45 -19.17
CA GLN A 355 -7.56 17.21 -19.59
C GLN A 355 -7.66 17.66 -21.06
N LEU A 356 -8.23 16.83 -21.94
CA LEU A 356 -8.39 17.17 -23.35
C LEU A 356 -9.54 18.17 -23.57
N TYR A 357 -10.62 18.10 -22.80
CA TYR A 357 -11.69 19.09 -22.84
C TYR A 357 -11.21 20.46 -22.36
N ASP A 358 -10.43 20.50 -21.28
CA ASP A 358 -9.80 21.73 -20.79
C ASP A 358 -8.83 22.32 -21.82
N ALA A 359 -8.06 21.45 -22.50
CA ALA A 359 -7.15 21.90 -23.55
C ALA A 359 -7.90 22.50 -24.74
N LEU A 360 -8.99 21.86 -25.17
CA LEU A 360 -9.88 22.36 -26.23
C LEU A 360 -10.49 23.72 -25.85
N TYR A 361 -10.93 23.87 -24.60
CA TYR A 361 -11.42 25.15 -24.09
C TYR A 361 -10.34 26.24 -24.17
N GLN A 362 -9.11 25.95 -23.71
CA GLN A 362 -8.01 26.91 -23.73
C GLN A 362 -7.60 27.29 -25.16
N TRP A 363 -7.49 26.34 -26.10
CA TRP A 363 -7.19 26.67 -27.51
C TRP A 363 -8.28 27.51 -28.16
N ASN A 364 -9.55 27.22 -27.87
CA ASN A 364 -10.67 28.02 -28.35
C ASN A 364 -10.59 29.46 -27.80
N LYS A 365 -10.30 29.61 -26.51
CA LYS A 365 -10.11 30.92 -25.88
C LYS A 365 -8.90 31.68 -26.43
N LEU A 366 -7.81 30.99 -26.73
CA LEU A 366 -6.59 31.57 -27.32
C LEU A 366 -6.74 31.89 -28.82
N GLY A 367 -7.67 31.24 -29.51
CA GLY A 367 -7.84 31.35 -30.97
C GLY A 367 -6.74 30.67 -31.77
N LYS A 368 -5.94 29.79 -31.15
CA LYS A 368 -4.84 29.06 -31.81
C LYS A 368 -4.40 27.82 -31.02
N ILE A 369 -3.74 26.89 -31.73
CA ILE A 369 -3.01 25.76 -31.14
C ILE A 369 -1.50 25.99 -31.35
N PRO A 370 -0.70 26.14 -30.28
CA PRO A 370 0.76 26.06 -30.36
C PRO A 370 1.21 24.60 -30.38
N VAL A 371 1.88 24.18 -31.46
CA VAL A 371 2.54 22.88 -31.57
C VAL A 371 4.04 23.08 -31.43
N THR A 372 4.63 22.47 -30.41
CA THR A 372 6.07 22.56 -30.13
C THR A 372 6.75 21.22 -30.43
N ALA A 373 8.09 21.19 -30.41
CA ALA A 373 8.83 19.92 -30.52
C ALA A 373 8.54 18.94 -29.36
N THR A 374 8.09 19.45 -28.21
CA THR A 374 7.69 18.65 -27.04
C THR A 374 6.37 17.93 -27.32
N SER A 375 5.34 18.65 -27.74
CA SER A 375 4.00 18.12 -27.99
C SER A 375 3.77 17.54 -29.39
N LEU A 376 4.75 17.63 -30.29
CA LEU A 376 4.60 17.21 -31.69
C LEU A 376 4.06 15.77 -31.83
N ALA A 377 4.58 14.83 -31.03
CA ALA A 377 4.15 13.43 -31.08
C ALA A 377 2.67 13.23 -30.68
N PHE A 378 2.14 14.09 -29.79
CA PHE A 378 0.73 14.11 -29.43
C PHE A 378 -0.15 14.62 -30.58
N PHE A 379 0.30 15.58 -31.39
CA PHE A 379 -0.50 16.03 -32.53
C PHE A 379 -0.39 15.10 -33.74
N GLN A 380 0.76 14.44 -33.91
CA GLN A 380 1.02 13.53 -35.04
C GLN A 380 0.16 12.26 -35.02
N GLN A 381 -0.39 11.85 -33.87
CA GLN A 381 -1.40 10.77 -33.84
C GLN A 381 -2.74 11.15 -34.48
N PHE A 382 -3.03 12.45 -34.65
CA PHE A 382 -4.26 12.93 -35.29
C PHE A 382 -4.02 13.47 -36.70
N SER A 383 -2.81 13.96 -36.97
CA SER A 383 -2.39 14.46 -38.28
C SER A 383 -0.91 14.18 -38.45
N SER A 384 -0.54 13.09 -39.10
CA SER A 384 0.86 12.64 -39.24
C SER A 384 1.77 13.66 -39.95
N SER A 385 1.21 14.53 -40.80
CA SER A 385 1.93 15.59 -41.52
C SER A 385 2.08 16.90 -40.74
N ILE A 386 1.53 17.01 -39.52
CA ILE A 386 1.62 18.24 -38.73
C ILE A 386 3.08 18.51 -38.33
N THR A 387 3.47 19.78 -38.36
CA THR A 387 4.81 20.24 -37.93
C THR A 387 4.70 21.19 -36.74
N ALA A 388 5.82 21.49 -36.08
CA ALA A 388 5.85 22.55 -35.07
C ALA A 388 5.48 23.91 -35.70
N GLY A 389 4.73 24.73 -34.97
CA GLY A 389 4.17 25.99 -35.43
C GLY A 389 2.90 26.39 -34.68
N GLU A 390 2.35 27.56 -35.00
CA GLU A 390 1.08 28.02 -34.46
C GLU A 390 -0.01 27.90 -35.52
N TYR A 391 -1.12 27.24 -35.16
CA TYR A 391 -2.26 27.05 -36.05
C TYR A 391 -3.44 27.87 -35.55
N ALA A 392 -3.75 28.96 -36.25
CA ALA A 392 -4.86 29.85 -35.92
C ALA A 392 -6.21 29.15 -36.10
N SER A 393 -7.23 29.60 -35.36
CA SER A 393 -8.60 29.05 -35.40
C SER A 393 -9.25 29.06 -36.78
N THR A 394 -8.80 29.94 -37.68
CA THR A 394 -9.25 30.03 -39.07
C THR A 394 -8.60 29.01 -40.01
N SER A 395 -7.59 28.26 -39.55
CA SER A 395 -6.87 27.28 -40.37
C SER A 395 -7.62 25.95 -40.43
N THR A 396 -7.41 25.21 -41.53
CA THR A 396 -7.93 23.85 -41.66
C THR A 396 -7.29 22.91 -40.65
N GLN A 397 -5.99 23.08 -40.37
CA GLN A 397 -5.25 22.29 -39.38
C GLN A 397 -5.86 22.43 -37.98
N TYR A 398 -6.21 23.65 -37.56
CA TYR A 398 -6.88 23.85 -36.26
C TYR A 398 -8.20 23.07 -36.18
N THR A 399 -9.04 23.18 -37.22
CA THR A 399 -10.33 22.49 -37.26
C THR A 399 -10.16 20.98 -37.25
N THR A 400 -9.22 20.45 -38.04
CA THR A 400 -8.89 19.01 -38.08
C THR A 400 -8.41 18.51 -36.72
N LEU A 401 -7.44 19.21 -36.10
CA LEU A 401 -6.89 18.80 -34.81
C LEU A 401 -7.92 18.87 -33.69
N THR A 402 -8.65 19.98 -33.55
CA THR A 402 -9.67 20.12 -32.50
C THR A 402 -10.80 19.10 -32.64
N THR A 403 -11.25 18.81 -33.87
CA THR A 403 -12.28 17.79 -34.12
C THR A 403 -11.78 16.38 -33.77
N ALA A 404 -10.57 16.04 -34.18
CA ALA A 404 -9.98 14.73 -33.89
C ALA A 404 -9.71 14.55 -32.38
N ILE A 405 -9.20 15.58 -31.71
CA ILE A 405 -8.94 15.56 -30.27
C ILE A 405 -10.25 15.51 -29.47
N LYS A 406 -11.31 16.22 -29.90
CA LYS A 406 -12.64 16.10 -29.28
C LYS A 406 -13.19 14.68 -29.42
N THR A 407 -13.03 14.06 -30.59
CA THR A 407 -13.42 12.67 -30.84
C THR A 407 -12.63 11.70 -29.96
N PHE A 408 -11.33 11.96 -29.78
CA PHE A 408 -10.46 11.18 -28.90
C PHE A 408 -10.88 11.32 -27.42
N ALA A 409 -11.19 12.53 -26.97
CA ALA A 409 -11.72 12.79 -25.63
C ALA A 409 -13.07 12.09 -25.39
N ASP A 410 -13.99 12.17 -26.36
CA ASP A 410 -15.28 11.46 -26.32
C ASP A 410 -15.10 9.93 -26.28
N GLY A 411 -14.02 9.42 -26.89
CA GLY A 411 -13.67 7.99 -26.84
C GLY A 411 -13.42 7.48 -25.42
N PHE A 412 -12.78 8.27 -24.55
CA PHE A 412 -12.60 7.87 -23.14
C PHE A 412 -13.93 7.82 -22.39
N VAL A 413 -14.84 8.76 -22.65
CA VAL A 413 -16.20 8.74 -22.09
C VAL A 413 -17.00 7.55 -22.61
N ALA A 414 -16.85 7.20 -23.89
CA ALA A 414 -17.49 6.03 -24.50
C ALA A 414 -17.00 4.70 -23.90
N ILE A 415 -15.73 4.62 -23.48
CA ILE A 415 -15.20 3.46 -22.75
C ILE A 415 -15.88 3.33 -21.38
N VAL A 416 -16.04 4.44 -20.66
CA VAL A 416 -16.79 4.43 -19.39
C VAL A 416 -18.25 4.01 -19.62
N GLN A 417 -18.92 4.57 -20.63
CA GLN A 417 -20.28 4.16 -21.00
C GLN A 417 -20.37 2.65 -21.30
N GLN A 418 -19.36 2.07 -21.93
CA GLN A 418 -19.34 0.66 -22.28
C GLN A 418 -19.23 -0.25 -21.05
N TYR A 419 -18.50 0.18 -20.03
CA TYR A 419 -18.13 -0.64 -18.87
C TYR A 419 -18.79 -0.22 -17.56
N ILE A 420 -19.63 0.81 -17.58
CA ILE A 420 -20.37 1.29 -16.42
C ILE A 420 -21.20 0.17 -15.77
N GLY A 421 -21.31 0.22 -14.44
CA GLY A 421 -22.12 -0.72 -13.70
C GLY A 421 -23.62 -0.57 -13.95
N THR A 422 -24.36 -1.57 -13.48
CA THR A 422 -25.82 -1.58 -13.56
C THR A 422 -26.41 -0.28 -12.99
N ASN A 423 -27.42 0.27 -13.69
CA ASN A 423 -28.10 1.52 -13.32
C ASN A 423 -27.18 2.76 -13.24
N GLY A 424 -26.04 2.77 -13.95
CA GLY A 424 -25.10 3.88 -13.93
C GLY A 424 -24.16 3.88 -12.72
N ALA A 425 -24.06 2.76 -11.99
CA ALA A 425 -23.18 2.69 -10.84
C ALA A 425 -21.70 2.76 -11.27
N LEU A 426 -20.95 3.70 -10.69
CA LEU A 426 -19.51 3.85 -10.92
C LEU A 426 -18.75 3.28 -9.73
N ALA A 427 -18.10 2.13 -9.94
CA ALA A 427 -17.16 1.57 -8.97
C ALA A 427 -15.82 2.33 -9.02
N GLU A 428 -14.84 1.85 -8.28
CA GLU A 428 -13.46 2.34 -8.36
C GLU A 428 -12.79 1.89 -9.67
N GLN A 429 -12.93 0.60 -10.00
CA GLN A 429 -12.22 -0.04 -11.11
C GLN A 429 -13.20 -0.76 -12.04
N PHE A 430 -12.75 -1.02 -13.27
CA PHE A 430 -13.37 -2.00 -14.16
C PHE A 430 -12.31 -2.93 -14.72
N SER A 431 -12.61 -4.22 -14.70
CA SER A 431 -11.66 -5.31 -14.98
C SER A 431 -10.92 -5.13 -16.30
N LYS A 432 -9.58 -5.26 -16.27
CA LYS A 432 -8.75 -5.17 -17.47
C LYS A 432 -9.03 -6.23 -18.54
N SER A 433 -9.69 -7.33 -18.16
CA SER A 433 -9.93 -8.48 -19.06
C SER A 433 -11.27 -8.40 -19.78
N ASN A 434 -12.33 -8.02 -19.08
CA ASN A 434 -13.71 -8.06 -19.58
C ASN A 434 -14.51 -6.78 -19.28
N GLY A 435 -13.93 -5.82 -18.57
CA GLY A 435 -14.57 -4.55 -18.21
C GLY A 435 -15.68 -4.64 -17.16
N ALA A 436 -15.82 -5.78 -16.45
CA ALA A 436 -16.76 -5.86 -15.34
C ALA A 436 -16.33 -4.92 -14.20
N PRO A 437 -17.25 -4.14 -13.59
CA PRO A 437 -16.94 -3.33 -12.40
C PRO A 437 -16.35 -4.19 -11.27
N THR A 438 -15.32 -3.68 -10.61
CA THR A 438 -14.59 -4.39 -9.53
C THR A 438 -14.06 -3.40 -8.48
N SER A 439 -13.53 -3.92 -7.38
CA SER A 439 -13.15 -3.15 -6.19
C SER A 439 -14.34 -2.39 -5.57
N ALA A 440 -14.10 -1.29 -4.85
CA ALA A 440 -15.12 -0.53 -4.13
C ALA A 440 -16.26 -0.08 -5.08
N SER A 441 -17.48 -0.52 -4.78
CA SER A 441 -18.68 -0.09 -5.52
C SER A 441 -19.05 1.36 -5.19
N ASP A 442 -19.75 2.07 -6.10
CA ASP A 442 -20.26 3.41 -5.83
C ASP A 442 -19.20 4.38 -5.26
N LEU A 443 -18.01 4.43 -5.88
CA LEU A 443 -16.93 5.29 -5.39
C LEU A 443 -17.29 6.76 -5.61
N THR A 444 -17.32 7.55 -4.54
CA THR A 444 -17.72 8.97 -4.58
C THR A 444 -16.82 9.78 -5.51
N TRP A 445 -15.51 9.48 -5.55
CA TRP A 445 -14.58 10.13 -6.47
C TRP A 445 -14.84 9.77 -7.94
N SER A 446 -15.21 8.52 -8.26
CA SER A 446 -15.61 8.16 -9.64
C SER A 446 -16.83 8.96 -10.11
N TYR A 447 -17.82 9.15 -9.23
CA TYR A 447 -18.96 10.03 -9.54
C TYR A 447 -18.56 11.49 -9.73
N ALA A 448 -17.67 12.01 -8.88
CA ALA A 448 -17.17 13.37 -9.04
C ALA A 448 -16.40 13.55 -10.35
N ALA A 449 -15.53 12.60 -10.71
CA ALA A 449 -14.76 12.61 -11.95
C ALA A 449 -15.64 12.54 -13.20
N ALA A 450 -16.77 11.83 -13.15
CA ALA A 450 -17.72 11.81 -14.26
C ALA A 450 -18.33 13.19 -14.45
N LEU A 451 -18.81 13.81 -13.36
CA LEU A 451 -19.43 15.13 -13.40
C LEU A 451 -18.46 16.23 -13.84
N THR A 452 -17.22 16.24 -13.34
CA THR A 452 -16.21 17.23 -13.76
C THR A 452 -15.85 17.08 -15.24
N ALA A 453 -15.65 15.85 -15.72
CA ALA A 453 -15.37 15.59 -17.13
C ALA A 453 -16.55 16.00 -18.04
N PHE A 454 -17.80 15.77 -17.60
CA PHE A 454 -19.01 16.16 -18.34
C PHE A 454 -19.19 17.68 -18.39
N GLU A 455 -18.85 18.37 -17.30
CA GLU A 455 -18.85 19.83 -17.23
C GLU A 455 -17.78 20.43 -18.14
N ALA A 456 -16.55 19.91 -18.09
CA ALA A 456 -15.46 20.32 -18.97
C ALA A 456 -15.82 20.09 -20.45
N ARG A 457 -16.44 18.95 -20.76
CA ARG A 457 -16.96 18.65 -22.11
C ARG A 457 -17.94 19.71 -22.62
N ASN A 458 -18.77 20.25 -21.73
CA ASN A 458 -19.70 21.34 -22.00
C ASN A 458 -19.07 22.74 -21.84
N SER A 459 -17.74 22.84 -21.80
CA SER A 459 -17.01 24.11 -21.60
C SER A 459 -17.41 24.85 -20.33
N THR A 460 -17.88 24.13 -19.31
CA THR A 460 -18.11 24.66 -17.96
C THR A 460 -16.81 24.51 -17.19
N VAL A 461 -16.21 25.65 -16.83
CA VAL A 461 -14.86 25.72 -16.25
C VAL A 461 -14.89 26.36 -14.86
N PRO A 462 -13.95 26.03 -13.97
CA PRO A 462 -13.85 26.65 -12.66
C PRO A 462 -13.42 28.12 -12.77
N THR A 463 -13.55 28.87 -11.67
CA THR A 463 -12.97 30.22 -11.58
C THR A 463 -11.44 30.14 -11.59
N SER A 464 -10.80 31.16 -12.18
CA SER A 464 -9.33 31.29 -12.17
C SER A 464 -8.80 31.30 -10.73
N TRP A 465 -7.67 30.61 -10.51
CA TRP A 465 -6.98 30.58 -9.23
C TRP A 465 -5.73 31.46 -9.21
N GLY A 466 -5.40 32.12 -10.32
CA GLY A 466 -4.30 33.07 -10.41
C GLY A 466 -2.98 32.45 -10.86
N ALA A 467 -3.06 31.48 -11.76
CA ALA A 467 -1.90 30.81 -12.37
C ALA A 467 -1.23 31.63 -13.49
N SER A 468 -1.97 32.55 -14.10
CA SER A 468 -1.48 33.35 -15.23
C SER A 468 -0.24 34.17 -14.87
N GLY A 469 0.78 34.13 -15.72
CA GLY A 469 2.01 34.93 -15.59
C GLY A 469 2.96 34.48 -14.48
N LEU A 470 2.79 33.29 -13.92
CA LEU A 470 3.75 32.75 -12.95
C LEU A 470 5.09 32.44 -13.60
N THR A 471 6.17 32.76 -12.89
CA THR A 471 7.54 32.53 -13.34
C THR A 471 8.29 31.69 -12.33
N VAL A 472 9.12 30.78 -12.82
CA VAL A 472 10.00 29.96 -11.97
C VAL A 472 11.14 30.83 -11.46
N SER A 473 11.42 30.75 -10.15
CA SER A 473 12.61 31.39 -9.55
C SER A 473 13.89 30.83 -10.16
N SER A 474 14.90 31.67 -10.40
CA SER A 474 16.21 31.23 -10.89
C SER A 474 16.94 30.31 -9.92
N THR A 475 16.55 30.32 -8.64
CA THR A 475 17.14 29.49 -7.58
C THR A 475 16.03 28.84 -6.76
N CYS A 476 15.97 27.50 -6.74
CA CYS A 476 15.06 26.77 -5.87
C CYS A 476 15.60 26.74 -4.44
N GLN A 477 14.89 27.36 -3.50
CA GLN A 477 15.22 27.27 -2.07
C GLN A 477 14.40 26.15 -1.44
N ARG A 478 15.05 25.20 -0.78
CA ARG A 478 14.41 24.07 -0.07
C ARG A 478 14.13 24.40 1.41
N THR A 479 13.89 25.67 1.73
CA THR A 479 13.64 26.11 3.11
C THR A 479 12.14 26.30 3.34
N SER A 480 11.54 25.47 4.18
CA SER A 480 10.24 25.74 4.79
C SER A 480 10.42 26.87 5.81
N SER A 481 9.83 28.04 5.55
CA SER A 481 9.91 29.18 6.46
C SER A 481 8.85 29.03 7.55
N GLY A 482 9.24 28.44 8.68
CA GLY A 482 8.48 28.44 9.93
C GLY A 482 9.18 29.29 10.98
N GLY A 483 8.79 30.56 11.08
CA GLY A 483 9.09 31.38 12.25
C GLY A 483 8.15 31.04 13.40
N SER A 484 8.52 30.03 14.18
CA SER A 484 8.28 29.94 15.62
C SER A 484 9.26 28.90 16.15
N SER A 485 9.94 29.21 17.24
CA SER A 485 11.06 28.45 17.80
C SER A 485 10.76 26.95 17.98
N SER A 486 11.22 26.13 17.05
CA SER A 486 11.63 24.75 17.32
C SER A 486 13.03 24.60 16.75
N SER A 487 14.00 24.38 17.63
CA SER A 487 15.33 23.88 17.25
C SER A 487 15.16 22.79 16.20
N GLY A 488 15.94 22.85 15.11
CA GLY A 488 15.86 21.84 14.05
C GLY A 488 15.87 20.44 14.64
N THR A 489 15.15 19.47 14.06
CA THR A 489 15.15 18.09 14.56
C THR A 489 16.12 17.23 13.76
N VAL A 490 16.66 16.19 14.38
CA VAL A 490 17.48 15.14 13.76
C VAL A 490 16.73 13.82 13.88
N ALA A 491 16.71 13.05 12.79
CA ALA A 491 16.19 11.68 12.81
C ALA A 491 17.19 10.77 13.53
N VAL A 492 16.77 10.22 14.66
CA VAL A 492 17.55 9.28 15.46
C VAL A 492 16.93 7.89 15.37
N THR A 493 17.68 6.93 14.84
CA THR A 493 17.30 5.52 14.82
C THR A 493 17.83 4.84 16.06
N PHE A 494 16.94 4.43 16.95
CA PHE A 494 17.27 3.57 18.08
C PHE A 494 17.18 2.12 17.64
N VAL A 495 18.22 1.35 17.92
CA VAL A 495 18.28 -0.10 17.69
C VAL A 495 18.56 -0.77 19.02
N GLU A 496 17.65 -1.61 19.50
CA GLU A 496 17.78 -2.34 20.75
C GLU A 496 17.89 -3.84 20.48
N ASN A 497 19.02 -4.44 20.88
CA ASN A 497 19.17 -5.88 20.84
C ASN A 497 18.51 -6.51 22.08
N ALA A 498 17.32 -7.09 21.90
CA ALA A 498 16.55 -7.68 22.98
C ALA A 498 15.84 -8.95 22.51
N THR A 499 16.12 -10.07 23.19
CA THR A 499 15.34 -11.30 23.03
C THR A 499 14.05 -11.20 23.83
N THR A 500 12.93 -11.56 23.19
CA THR A 500 11.59 -11.53 23.78
C THR A 500 10.90 -12.88 23.64
N VAL A 501 9.84 -13.08 24.43
CA VAL A 501 8.90 -14.20 24.26
C VAL A 501 7.73 -13.79 23.36
N TRP A 502 7.04 -14.76 22.77
CA TRP A 502 5.90 -14.48 21.90
C TRP A 502 4.79 -13.73 22.66
N GLY A 503 4.33 -12.60 22.11
CA GLY A 503 3.38 -11.68 22.76
C GLY A 503 4.03 -10.53 23.56
N GLU A 504 5.34 -10.54 23.76
CA GLU A 504 6.11 -9.45 24.38
C GLU A 504 6.63 -8.46 23.33
N ASN A 505 6.49 -7.16 23.60
CA ASN A 505 6.90 -6.08 22.70
C ASN A 505 7.86 -5.10 23.38
N ILE A 506 8.81 -4.54 22.63
CA ILE A 506 9.76 -3.52 23.09
C ILE A 506 9.26 -2.12 22.73
N TYR A 507 9.28 -1.21 23.68
CA TYR A 507 8.94 0.21 23.50
C TYR A 507 10.06 1.11 24.02
N ILE A 508 10.07 2.38 23.62
CA ILE A 508 10.98 3.42 24.10
C ILE A 508 10.20 4.63 24.65
N THR A 509 10.69 5.22 25.75
CA THR A 509 10.22 6.52 26.26
C THR A 509 11.40 7.29 26.87
N GLY A 510 11.25 8.60 27.08
CA GLY A 510 12.34 9.48 27.50
C GLY A 510 11.89 10.85 27.95
N ASN A 511 12.84 11.72 28.28
CA ASN A 511 12.60 13.01 28.94
C ASN A 511 12.13 14.14 28.00
N VAL A 512 12.00 13.87 26.70
CA VAL A 512 11.50 14.83 25.71
C VAL A 512 10.14 14.40 25.19
N ASP A 513 9.39 15.36 24.68
CA ASP A 513 8.03 15.14 24.16
C ASP A 513 8.00 14.10 23.03
N ALA A 514 8.98 14.15 22.13
CA ALA A 514 9.14 13.17 21.06
C ALA A 514 9.38 11.73 21.56
N LEU A 515 9.76 11.55 22.84
CA LEU A 515 9.87 10.25 23.51
C LEU A 515 8.83 10.11 24.64
N ALA A 516 7.71 10.82 24.55
CA ALA A 516 6.55 10.70 25.43
C ALA A 516 6.78 11.05 26.93
N ASN A 517 7.77 11.88 27.27
CA ASN A 517 7.97 12.44 28.62
C ASN A 517 7.89 11.39 29.76
N TRP A 518 8.58 10.26 29.60
CA TRP A 518 8.63 9.10 30.51
C TRP A 518 7.30 8.34 30.71
N SER A 519 6.29 8.56 29.85
CA SER A 519 4.99 7.88 29.93
C SER A 519 5.06 6.44 29.38
N PRO A 520 4.80 5.39 30.19
CA PRO A 520 4.67 4.03 29.69
C PRO A 520 3.48 3.85 28.75
N ASP A 521 2.38 4.56 29.01
CA ASP A 521 1.14 4.41 28.25
C ASP A 521 1.30 4.90 26.81
N ASN A 522 2.07 5.99 26.64
CA ASN A 522 2.34 6.61 25.34
C ASN A 522 3.74 6.26 24.78
N ALA A 523 4.44 5.29 25.37
CA ALA A 523 5.75 4.86 24.89
C ALA A 523 5.66 4.37 23.44
N LEU A 524 6.73 4.58 22.67
CA LEU A 524 6.75 4.30 21.23
C LEU A 524 7.16 2.85 20.97
N LEU A 525 6.40 2.12 20.16
CA LEU A 525 6.66 0.72 19.83
C LEU A 525 7.83 0.60 18.84
N LEU A 526 8.79 -0.29 19.12
CA LEU A 526 9.85 -0.64 18.18
C LEU A 526 9.41 -1.75 17.23
N SER A 527 9.93 -1.72 16.00
CA SER A 527 9.73 -2.76 14.99
C SER A 527 10.69 -3.93 15.21
N SER A 528 10.18 -5.16 15.13
CA SER A 528 10.95 -6.41 15.21
C SER A 528 11.44 -6.94 13.86
N ALA A 529 11.34 -6.16 12.78
CA ALA A 529 11.67 -6.60 11.41
C ALA A 529 13.07 -7.22 11.25
N ASN A 530 14.02 -6.87 12.13
CA ASN A 530 15.40 -7.38 12.14
C ASN A 530 15.74 -8.17 13.42
N TYR A 531 14.75 -8.87 14.01
CA TYR A 531 14.88 -9.59 15.29
C TYR A 531 16.17 -10.44 15.39
N PRO A 532 16.92 -10.41 16.51
CA PRO A 532 16.59 -9.83 17.82
C PRO A 532 16.83 -8.32 17.94
N ASN A 533 17.15 -7.63 16.84
CA ASN A 533 17.26 -6.18 16.83
C ASN A 533 15.87 -5.54 16.61
N TRP A 534 15.42 -4.82 17.62
CA TRP A 534 14.24 -3.98 17.58
C TRP A 534 14.65 -2.58 17.17
N SER A 535 13.89 -1.89 16.32
CA SER A 535 14.28 -0.55 15.89
C SER A 535 13.13 0.43 15.68
N ILE A 536 13.41 1.72 15.89
CA ILE A 536 12.52 2.83 15.61
C ILE A 536 13.32 4.08 15.25
N THR A 537 12.85 4.87 14.29
CA THR A 537 13.42 6.19 13.98
C THR A 537 12.51 7.29 14.53
N VAL A 538 13.06 8.18 15.36
CA VAL A 538 12.34 9.28 16.03
C VAL A 538 13.04 10.60 15.72
N ASN A 539 12.26 11.64 15.38
CA ASN A 539 12.80 12.98 15.19
C ASN A 539 12.96 13.68 16.56
N LEU A 540 14.20 13.91 16.97
CA LEU A 540 14.56 14.53 18.25
C LEU A 540 15.13 15.94 18.04
N PRO A 541 15.02 16.88 19.01
CA PRO A 541 15.64 18.20 18.90
C PRO A 541 17.15 18.09 18.62
N ALA A 542 17.69 18.84 17.66
CA ALA A 542 19.10 18.84 17.29
C ALA A 542 19.98 19.48 18.37
N GLY A 543 21.23 19.03 18.47
CA GLY A 543 22.20 19.55 19.44
C GLY A 543 21.75 19.44 20.90
N THR A 544 20.84 18.51 21.21
CA THR A 544 20.18 18.41 22.51
C THR A 544 20.51 17.09 23.18
N THR A 545 20.85 17.14 24.46
CA THR A 545 21.01 15.93 25.28
C THR A 545 19.65 15.38 25.66
N VAL A 546 19.37 14.15 25.25
CA VAL A 546 18.12 13.42 25.48
C VAL A 546 18.41 12.21 26.35
N GLN A 547 17.54 11.97 27.34
CA GLN A 547 17.55 10.75 28.14
C GLN A 547 16.37 9.85 27.75
N TYR A 548 16.59 8.55 27.73
CA TYR A 548 15.59 7.57 27.34
C TYR A 548 15.77 6.24 28.09
N LYS A 549 14.73 5.40 28.04
CA LYS A 549 14.77 4.00 28.42
C LYS A 549 13.91 3.14 27.50
N PHE A 550 14.31 1.89 27.34
CA PHE A 550 13.45 0.85 26.80
C PHE A 550 12.54 0.25 27.88
N ILE A 551 11.34 -0.14 27.48
CA ILE A 551 10.38 -0.87 28.32
C ILE A 551 9.85 -2.09 27.55
N ARG A 552 9.65 -3.20 28.25
CA ARG A 552 8.99 -4.41 27.74
C ARG A 552 7.54 -4.40 28.18
N LYS A 553 6.62 -4.71 27.27
CA LYS A 553 5.20 -4.94 27.61
C LYS A 553 4.80 -6.36 27.25
N TYR A 554 4.31 -7.10 28.24
CA TYR A 554 3.81 -8.47 28.09
C TYR A 554 2.56 -8.66 28.95
N ASN A 555 1.43 -9.09 28.35
CA ASN A 555 0.16 -9.32 29.06
C ASN A 555 -0.29 -8.16 29.97
N GLY A 556 -0.07 -6.92 29.55
CA GLY A 556 -0.44 -5.72 30.32
C GLY A 556 0.55 -5.32 31.42
N VAL A 557 1.63 -6.09 31.64
CA VAL A 557 2.70 -5.75 32.59
C VAL A 557 3.79 -4.96 31.86
N VAL A 558 4.22 -3.85 32.46
CA VAL A 558 5.33 -3.00 31.97
C VAL A 558 6.58 -3.29 32.79
N THR A 559 7.67 -3.69 32.13
CA THR A 559 8.99 -3.89 32.74
C THR A 559 9.98 -2.89 32.17
N TRP A 560 10.58 -2.06 33.03
CA TRP A 560 11.61 -1.10 32.63
C TRP A 560 12.99 -1.75 32.56
N GLU A 561 13.88 -1.24 31.70
CA GLU A 561 15.29 -1.59 31.79
C GLU A 561 15.93 -1.03 33.08
N SER A 562 17.00 -1.68 33.53
CA SER A 562 17.72 -1.30 34.76
C SER A 562 18.31 0.11 34.69
N ASP A 563 18.50 0.75 35.84
CA ASP A 563 19.19 2.04 35.94
C ASP A 563 20.69 1.94 35.61
N PRO A 564 21.33 3.04 35.17
CA PRO A 564 20.79 4.40 34.98
C PRO A 564 19.97 4.59 33.68
N ASN A 565 19.31 5.75 33.53
CA ASN A 565 18.75 6.19 32.24
C ASN A 565 19.85 6.26 31.18
N ARG A 566 19.54 5.87 29.94
CA ARG A 566 20.43 6.08 28.79
C ARG A 566 20.39 7.55 28.38
N SER A 567 21.47 8.04 27.79
CA SER A 567 21.56 9.43 27.34
C SER A 567 22.38 9.55 26.06
N ILE A 568 21.85 10.28 25.08
CA ILE A 568 22.54 10.67 23.86
C ILE A 568 22.53 12.19 23.72
N THR A 569 23.46 12.74 22.93
CA THR A 569 23.37 14.13 22.45
C THR A 569 23.22 14.09 20.94
N THR A 570 22.08 14.57 20.45
CA THR A 570 21.79 14.57 19.01
C THR A 570 22.76 15.49 18.27
N PRO A 571 23.16 15.15 17.03
CA PRO A 571 23.97 16.05 16.22
C PRO A 571 23.19 17.34 15.90
N SER A 572 23.89 18.36 15.41
CA SER A 572 23.26 19.63 14.99
C SER A 572 22.48 19.52 13.68
N SER A 573 22.69 18.45 12.90
CA SER A 573 21.96 18.13 11.66
C SER A 573 22.22 16.67 11.23
N GLY A 574 21.47 16.16 10.24
CA GLY A 574 21.67 14.83 9.64
C GLY A 574 20.84 13.72 10.28
N THR A 575 21.38 12.50 10.29
CA THR A 575 20.78 11.31 10.93
C THR A 575 21.77 10.72 11.93
N TYR A 576 21.27 10.07 12.97
CA TYR A 576 22.09 9.40 13.99
C TYR A 576 21.49 8.03 14.30
N THR A 577 22.33 7.00 14.49
CA THR A 577 21.87 5.66 14.87
C THR A 577 22.51 5.29 16.19
N GLU A 578 21.68 4.97 17.17
CA GLU A 578 22.09 4.50 18.49
C GLU A 578 21.84 2.98 18.57
N ASN A 579 22.87 2.22 18.95
CA ASN A 579 22.77 0.77 19.08
C ASN A 579 22.94 0.37 20.54
N ASP A 580 21.87 -0.17 21.11
CA ASP A 580 21.74 -0.55 22.50
C ASP A 580 21.57 -2.08 22.64
N THR A 581 21.78 -2.58 23.86
CA THR A 581 21.51 -3.97 24.24
C THR A 581 20.83 -3.99 25.60
N TRP A 582 19.82 -4.85 25.75
CA TRP A 582 19.11 -4.99 27.02
C TRP A 582 20.05 -5.61 28.07
N PRO A 583 20.27 -4.99 29.24
CA PRO A 583 21.18 -5.53 30.25
C PRO A 583 20.74 -6.91 30.76
N PHE A 584 21.65 -7.90 30.75
CA PHE A 584 21.43 -9.22 31.34
C PHE A 584 21.74 -9.17 32.85
N VAL A 585 20.81 -9.58 33.71
CA VAL A 585 21.08 -9.70 35.16
C VAL A 585 21.69 -11.09 35.43
N GLU A 586 23.01 -11.18 35.53
CA GLU A 586 23.70 -12.35 36.11
C GLU A 586 23.60 -12.32 37.65
N GLY A 587 23.01 -13.36 38.24
CA GLY A 587 22.90 -13.49 39.68
C GLY A 587 24.25 -13.80 40.35
N THR A 588 24.60 -13.03 41.38
CA THR A 588 25.69 -13.37 42.32
C THR A 588 25.19 -13.40 43.77
N GLY A 589 25.17 -14.58 44.37
CA GLY A 589 25.75 -14.83 45.71
C GLY A 589 25.05 -14.32 46.98
N ASN A 590 24.10 -15.11 47.46
CA ASN A 590 23.90 -15.57 48.85
C ASN A 590 23.76 -14.63 50.08
N ARG A 591 22.62 -14.85 50.77
CA ARG A 591 22.36 -14.93 52.22
C ARG A 591 22.31 -13.64 53.07
N GLY A 592 21.08 -13.31 53.49
CA GLY A 592 20.74 -13.31 54.92
C GLY A 592 20.10 -12.05 55.51
N ALA A 593 18.76 -12.05 55.65
CA ALA A 593 18.05 -11.65 56.88
C ALA A 593 16.52 -11.88 56.67
N LEU A 594 15.94 -12.94 57.23
CA LEU A 594 15.21 -12.98 58.52
C LEU A 594 13.68 -12.77 58.37
N ALA A 595 12.96 -13.88 58.20
CA ALA A 595 11.77 -14.28 58.96
C ALA A 595 11.31 -15.67 58.47
N GLY A 596 11.29 -16.76 59.25
CA GLY A 596 11.76 -17.00 60.60
C GLY A 596 12.31 -18.42 60.70
N GLY A 597 13.23 -18.60 61.65
CA GLY A 597 13.77 -19.90 62.02
C GLY A 597 12.83 -20.70 62.93
N PHE A 598 13.23 -21.95 63.15
CA PHE A 598 12.68 -22.95 64.07
C PHE A 598 11.42 -23.68 63.61
N VAL A 599 11.58 -24.69 62.74
CA VAL A 599 11.59 -26.11 63.17
C VAL A 599 12.40 -26.92 62.15
N ALA A 600 13.62 -27.29 62.51
CA ALA A 600 14.36 -28.37 61.85
C ALA A 600 14.93 -29.26 62.95
N LEU A 601 14.23 -30.35 63.28
CA LEU A 601 14.83 -31.62 63.71
C LEU A 601 13.76 -32.71 63.97
N VAL A 602 12.93 -33.09 62.99
CA VAL A 602 12.35 -34.46 62.95
C VAL A 602 12.03 -34.78 61.48
N PHE A 603 12.33 -36.00 61.06
CA PHE A 603 12.05 -36.60 59.74
C PHE A 603 13.05 -36.30 58.61
N ALA A 604 14.28 -36.78 58.80
CA ALA A 604 14.84 -37.68 57.80
C ALA A 604 13.92 -38.92 57.68
N LEU A 605 13.82 -39.49 56.47
CA LEU A 605 13.06 -40.68 56.06
C LEU A 605 11.61 -40.41 55.63
N THR A 606 11.39 -40.16 54.33
CA THR A 606 10.54 -41.02 53.46
C THR A 606 10.51 -40.54 52.00
N ASP A 607 10.92 -41.45 51.12
CA ASP A 607 10.63 -41.66 49.68
C ASP A 607 11.01 -40.61 48.59
N PRO A 608 12.04 -40.91 47.74
CA PRO A 608 12.45 -40.09 46.60
C PRO A 608 11.74 -40.43 45.26
N ARG A 609 10.43 -40.76 45.26
CA ARG A 609 9.73 -41.23 44.03
C ARG A 609 8.67 -40.31 43.41
N GLN A 610 8.58 -39.03 43.78
CA GLN A 610 7.60 -38.12 43.14
C GLN A 610 8.15 -36.73 42.75
N ARG A 611 9.37 -36.66 42.22
CA ARG A 611 9.89 -35.45 41.57
C ARG A 611 10.68 -35.76 40.30
N THR A 612 10.03 -36.27 39.27
CA THR A 612 10.64 -36.35 37.92
C THR A 612 9.65 -36.38 36.75
N GLU A 613 8.39 -35.94 36.89
CA GLU A 613 7.47 -35.94 35.73
C GLU A 613 6.86 -34.60 35.32
N ASN A 614 6.99 -33.52 36.08
CA ASN A 614 6.26 -32.27 35.76
C ASN A 614 7.11 -31.03 35.43
N TYR A 615 8.39 -31.19 35.08
CA TYR A 615 9.22 -30.05 34.61
C TYR A 615 9.84 -30.24 33.22
N THR A 616 9.58 -31.35 32.53
CA THR A 616 10.23 -31.68 31.25
C THR A 616 9.32 -31.65 30.02
N LEU A 617 8.07 -31.17 30.15
CA LEU A 617 7.08 -31.18 29.05
C LEU A 617 6.72 -29.78 28.50
N LEU A 618 7.49 -28.74 28.81
CA LEU A 618 7.21 -27.36 28.37
C LEU A 618 8.20 -26.77 27.35
N PHE A 619 9.17 -27.55 26.86
CA PHE A 619 10.22 -27.06 25.93
C PHE A 619 10.57 -28.02 24.77
N ALA A 620 9.73 -29.00 24.44
CA ALA A 620 10.03 -29.91 23.33
C ALA A 620 9.68 -29.29 21.96
N MET A 621 10.64 -29.27 21.01
CA MET A 621 10.34 -28.95 19.61
C MET A 621 9.41 -30.02 19.01
N SER A 622 8.36 -29.60 18.32
CA SER A 622 7.42 -30.51 17.63
C SER A 622 8.08 -31.24 16.44
N LEU A 623 7.61 -32.44 16.13
CA LEU A 623 8.09 -33.26 15.00
C LEU A 623 8.09 -32.51 13.65
N SER A 624 7.08 -31.68 13.38
CA SER A 624 6.97 -30.84 12.18
C SER A 624 8.10 -29.81 12.08
N ARG A 625 8.38 -29.11 13.18
CA ARG A 625 9.51 -28.15 13.29
C ARG A 625 10.87 -28.83 13.13
N LEU A 626 11.07 -30.01 13.69
CA LEU A 626 12.31 -30.77 13.51
C LEU A 626 12.47 -31.30 12.08
N THR A 627 11.36 -31.65 11.41
CA THR A 627 11.37 -32.05 10.00
C THR A 627 11.70 -30.87 9.08
N ALA A 628 11.12 -29.70 9.34
CA ALA A 628 11.42 -28.47 8.61
C ALA A 628 12.89 -28.05 8.77
N LEU A 629 13.39 -28.06 10.02
CA LEU A 629 14.80 -27.79 10.29
C LEU A 629 15.74 -28.80 9.63
N SER A 630 15.35 -30.08 9.58
CA SER A 630 16.09 -31.13 8.88
C SER A 630 16.17 -30.90 7.37
N ALA A 631 15.06 -30.52 6.73
CA ALA A 631 15.02 -30.20 5.30
C ALA A 631 15.88 -28.97 4.95
N GLN A 632 15.80 -27.91 5.76
CA GLN A 632 16.63 -26.71 5.59
C GLN A 632 18.12 -27.03 5.74
N THR A 633 18.48 -27.81 6.76
CA THR A 633 19.87 -28.21 7.01
C THR A 633 20.41 -29.12 5.90
N LEU A 634 19.55 -29.95 5.29
CA LEU A 634 19.92 -30.78 4.14
C LEU A 634 20.27 -29.93 2.92
N ALA A 635 19.49 -28.89 2.63
CA ALA A 635 19.79 -27.97 1.53
C ALA A 635 21.15 -27.27 1.72
N GLN A 636 21.43 -26.80 2.94
CA GLN A 636 22.68 -26.13 3.28
C GLN A 636 23.90 -27.09 3.23
N THR A 637 23.72 -28.34 3.64
CA THR A 637 24.79 -29.35 3.57
C THR A 637 25.12 -29.77 2.12
N LEU A 638 24.11 -29.83 1.24
CA LEU A 638 24.33 -30.04 -0.19
C LEU A 638 25.03 -28.85 -0.86
N GLU A 639 24.70 -27.63 -0.44
CA GLU A 639 25.39 -26.41 -0.88
C GLU A 639 26.87 -26.43 -0.46
N LEU A 640 27.17 -26.88 0.76
CA LEU A 640 28.54 -27.07 1.24
C LEU A 640 29.32 -28.11 0.42
N GLN A 641 28.69 -29.22 0.00
CA GLN A 641 29.33 -30.22 -0.87
C GLN A 641 29.59 -29.69 -2.29
N ARG A 642 28.75 -28.77 -2.77
CA ARG A 642 28.94 -28.10 -4.05
C ARG A 642 30.21 -27.23 -4.05
N PHE A 643 30.60 -26.67 -2.90
CA PHE A 643 31.87 -25.96 -2.78
C PHE A 643 33.10 -26.89 -2.83
N SER A 644 33.00 -28.12 -2.30
CA SER A 644 34.12 -29.10 -2.33
C SER A 644 34.35 -29.77 -3.69
N THR A 645 33.43 -29.65 -4.64
CA THR A 645 33.50 -30.30 -5.96
C THR A 645 33.93 -29.37 -7.10
N LEU A 646 34.14 -28.09 -6.81
CA LEU A 646 34.61 -27.09 -7.78
C LEU A 646 36.14 -27.13 -7.92
N PRO A 647 36.70 -27.14 -9.14
CA PRO A 647 38.14 -27.04 -9.34
C PRO A 647 38.62 -25.60 -9.11
N GLY A 648 39.43 -25.39 -8.06
CA GLY A 648 40.01 -24.09 -7.67
C GLY A 648 39.51 -23.60 -6.31
N PRO A 649 40.21 -22.68 -5.61
CA PRO A 649 39.77 -22.22 -4.30
C PRO A 649 38.59 -21.26 -4.48
N PRO A 650 37.46 -21.52 -3.79
CA PRO A 650 37.31 -20.82 -2.52
C PRO A 650 36.89 -21.76 -1.40
N ALA A 651 37.48 -21.54 -0.21
CA ALA A 651 36.98 -22.17 0.99
C ALA A 651 35.51 -21.75 1.22
N PRO A 652 34.64 -22.66 1.69
CA PRO A 652 33.23 -22.34 1.95
C PRO A 652 33.10 -21.19 2.96
N PRO A 653 32.03 -20.36 2.87
CA PRO A 653 31.82 -19.26 3.80
C PRO A 653 31.74 -19.73 5.25
N THR A 654 32.48 -19.09 6.16
CA THR A 654 32.44 -19.37 7.60
C THR A 654 31.03 -19.21 8.20
N SER A 655 30.19 -18.35 7.61
CA SER A 655 28.79 -18.18 7.96
C SER A 655 27.93 -19.41 7.65
N LEU A 656 28.16 -20.07 6.50
CA LEU A 656 27.46 -21.30 6.10
C LEU A 656 27.83 -22.47 7.04
N ILE A 657 29.13 -22.62 7.34
CA ILE A 657 29.63 -23.62 8.31
C ILE A 657 29.02 -23.39 9.70
N ALA A 658 28.94 -22.14 10.15
CA ALA A 658 28.37 -21.80 11.45
C ALA A 658 26.85 -22.06 11.52
N GLN A 659 26.12 -21.86 10.41
CA GLN A 659 24.69 -22.17 10.32
C GLN A 659 24.43 -23.69 10.36
N ILE A 660 25.18 -24.46 9.56
CA ILE A 660 25.08 -25.93 9.55
C ILE A 660 25.39 -26.50 10.94
N THR A 661 26.46 -26.02 11.58
CA THR A 661 26.85 -26.46 12.94
C THR A 661 25.74 -26.20 13.96
N ARG A 662 25.12 -25.01 13.94
CA ARG A 662 24.01 -24.67 14.86
C ARG A 662 22.78 -25.53 14.60
N ASN A 663 22.36 -25.66 13.34
CA ASN A 663 21.16 -26.41 13.00
C ASN A 663 21.30 -27.91 13.29
N MET A 664 22.47 -28.49 12.99
CA MET A 664 22.80 -29.89 13.35
C MET A 664 22.83 -30.10 14.86
N GLY A 665 23.28 -29.13 15.64
CA GLY A 665 23.24 -29.15 17.11
C GLY A 665 21.80 -29.15 17.65
N SER A 666 20.96 -28.24 17.14
CA SER A 666 19.54 -28.16 17.51
C SER A 666 18.75 -29.42 17.11
N LEU A 667 19.01 -29.99 15.93
CA LEU A 667 18.42 -31.26 15.51
C LEU A 667 18.84 -32.42 16.43
N ARG A 668 20.11 -32.48 16.81
CA ARG A 668 20.62 -33.52 17.72
C ARG A 668 19.92 -33.47 19.08
N THR A 669 19.77 -32.28 19.65
CA THR A 669 19.08 -32.09 20.93
C THR A 669 17.60 -32.46 20.82
N GLY A 670 16.90 -31.98 19.80
CA GLY A 670 15.49 -32.28 19.59
C GLY A 670 15.18 -33.76 19.31
N ILE A 671 16.05 -34.46 18.58
CA ILE A 671 15.92 -35.91 18.35
C ILE A 671 16.07 -36.68 19.67
N LEU A 672 17.07 -36.33 20.50
CA LEU A 672 17.29 -36.99 21.79
C LEU A 672 16.13 -36.74 22.78
N GLU A 673 15.60 -35.52 22.81
CA GLU A 673 14.45 -35.17 23.65
C GLU A 673 13.16 -35.89 23.21
N MET A 674 12.94 -36.00 21.89
CA MET A 674 11.80 -36.76 21.36
C MET A 674 11.93 -38.27 21.61
N GLU A 675 13.13 -38.83 21.58
CA GLU A 675 13.32 -40.26 21.87
C GLU A 675 13.10 -40.60 23.35
N VAL A 676 13.48 -39.69 24.25
CA VAL A 676 13.22 -39.82 25.68
C VAL A 676 11.73 -39.66 25.99
N SER A 677 11.03 -38.74 25.33
CA SER A 677 9.60 -38.46 25.57
C SER A 677 8.64 -39.41 24.84
N ALA A 678 9.03 -39.99 23.71
CA ALA A 678 8.12 -40.76 22.85
C ALA A 678 8.18 -42.30 23.04
N GLN A 679 8.90 -42.81 24.05
CA GLN A 679 9.04 -44.25 24.33
C GLN A 679 9.41 -45.10 23.09
N GLY A 680 10.29 -44.58 22.21
CA GLY A 680 10.80 -45.36 21.07
C GLY A 680 9.82 -45.59 19.91
N ARG A 681 8.87 -44.68 19.66
CA ARG A 681 7.99 -44.76 18.47
C ARG A 681 8.77 -44.56 17.16
N GLU A 682 8.36 -45.31 16.12
CA GLU A 682 9.03 -45.38 14.80
C GLU A 682 9.16 -44.03 14.05
N GLU A 683 8.41 -43.00 14.43
CA GLU A 683 8.30 -41.71 13.71
C GLU A 683 9.57 -40.83 13.82
N VAL A 684 10.41 -41.04 14.83
CA VAL A 684 11.67 -40.27 15.01
C VAL A 684 12.85 -40.92 14.27
N ARG A 685 12.70 -42.19 13.87
CA ARG A 685 13.75 -42.97 13.17
C ARG A 685 14.18 -42.33 11.84
N PRO A 686 13.28 -41.83 10.97
CA PRO A 686 13.68 -41.16 9.73
C PRO A 686 14.51 -39.88 9.97
N LEU A 687 14.19 -39.10 11.01
CA LEU A 687 14.94 -37.88 11.35
C LEU A 687 16.34 -38.19 11.88
N ARG A 688 16.48 -39.23 12.71
CA ARG A 688 17.77 -39.74 13.15
C ARG A 688 18.62 -40.21 11.96
N GLU A 689 18.03 -40.98 11.05
CA GLU A 689 18.73 -41.46 9.85
C GLU A 689 19.14 -40.31 8.93
N GLN A 690 18.29 -39.31 8.75
CA GLN A 690 18.60 -38.12 7.94
C GLN A 690 19.72 -37.29 8.59
N TRP A 691 19.69 -37.13 9.91
CA TRP A 691 20.75 -36.44 10.66
C TRP A 691 22.10 -37.17 10.55
N GLU A 692 22.12 -38.50 10.66
CA GLU A 692 23.33 -39.32 10.44
C GLU A 692 23.87 -39.18 9.01
N ARG A 693 23.00 -39.13 8.00
CA ARG A 693 23.40 -38.87 6.60
C ARG A 693 23.99 -37.48 6.44
N MET A 694 23.35 -36.44 6.98
CA MET A 694 23.87 -35.06 6.93
C MET A 694 25.20 -34.92 7.64
N ARG A 695 25.37 -35.55 8.80
CA ARG A 695 26.64 -35.62 9.52
C ARG A 695 27.75 -36.21 8.64
N LYS A 696 27.51 -37.36 8.00
CA LYS A 696 28.51 -37.99 7.12
C LYS A 696 28.87 -37.12 5.90
N MET A 697 27.93 -36.31 5.41
CA MET A 697 28.20 -35.38 4.30
C MET A 697 29.12 -34.22 4.67
N VAL A 698 29.25 -33.88 5.96
CA VAL A 698 30.03 -32.73 6.44
C VAL A 698 31.20 -33.09 7.36
N GLU A 699 31.43 -34.38 7.65
CA GLU A 699 32.41 -34.85 8.63
C GLU A 699 33.85 -34.46 8.32
N GLU A 700 34.21 -34.24 7.04
CA GLU A 700 35.53 -33.74 6.64
C GLU A 700 35.73 -32.23 6.88
N GLN A 701 34.64 -31.46 7.05
CA GLN A 701 34.67 -29.99 7.16
C GLN A 701 34.18 -29.46 8.52
N ILE A 702 33.38 -30.24 9.25
CA ILE A 702 32.75 -29.86 10.52
C ILE A 702 32.78 -31.06 11.48
N ASP A 703 33.45 -30.91 12.62
CA ASP A 703 33.44 -31.93 13.68
C ASP A 703 32.21 -31.76 14.58
N ILE A 704 31.23 -32.66 14.42
CA ILE A 704 30.01 -32.70 15.23
C ILE A 704 29.94 -34.09 15.87
N GLY A 705 29.90 -34.19 17.20
CA GLY A 705 29.84 -35.47 17.93
C GLY A 705 28.60 -36.33 17.59
N GLY A 706 28.73 -37.66 17.64
CA GLY A 706 27.70 -38.62 17.19
C GLY A 706 26.47 -38.71 18.09
N LEU A 707 25.38 -39.26 17.55
CA LEU A 707 24.27 -39.69 18.41
C LEU A 707 24.67 -40.98 19.15
N PRO A 708 24.31 -41.14 20.44
CA PRO A 708 24.57 -42.38 21.17
C PRO A 708 23.83 -43.57 20.53
N PRO A 709 24.39 -44.80 20.61
CA PRO A 709 23.75 -46.00 20.06
C PRO A 709 22.44 -46.29 20.77
N VAL A 710 21.40 -46.65 20.00
CA VAL A 710 20.09 -47.05 20.54
C VAL A 710 20.29 -48.27 21.44
N ARG A 711 19.92 -48.17 22.73
CA ARG A 711 19.97 -49.30 23.67
C ARG A 711 18.86 -50.31 23.30
N THR A 712 19.18 -51.27 22.45
CA THR A 712 18.38 -52.49 22.32
C THR A 712 18.68 -53.40 23.51
N PRO A 713 17.68 -53.91 24.27
CA PRO A 713 17.91 -54.97 25.22
C PRO A 713 18.21 -56.29 24.48
N THR A 714 19.31 -56.96 24.83
CA THR A 714 19.64 -58.35 24.41
C THR A 714 19.44 -59.28 25.60
N PRO A 715 18.77 -60.45 25.45
CA PRO A 715 19.51 -61.74 25.25
C PRO A 715 18.69 -62.82 24.47
N PRO A 716 19.18 -64.08 24.27
CA PRO A 716 20.46 -64.58 23.76
C PRO A 716 20.31 -65.51 22.50
N LEU A 717 21.42 -65.81 21.82
CA LEU A 717 21.59 -66.83 20.74
C LEU A 717 21.77 -68.26 21.32
N PRO A 718 21.74 -69.41 20.57
CA PRO A 718 21.83 -69.66 19.11
C PRO A 718 20.84 -70.74 18.53
N SER A 719 20.69 -70.95 17.21
CA SER A 719 21.47 -71.94 16.41
C SER A 719 21.02 -71.96 14.92
N SER A 720 21.98 -72.17 14.00
CA SER A 720 21.82 -72.28 12.53
C SER A 720 21.52 -73.73 12.07
N PRO A 721 21.11 -74.01 10.81
CA PRO A 721 22.10 -74.11 9.71
C PRO A 721 21.64 -73.88 8.23
N ARG A 722 22.61 -73.37 7.44
CA ARG A 722 23.08 -73.80 6.09
C ARG A 722 22.27 -73.64 4.77
N ARG A 723 23.05 -73.07 3.81
CA ARG A 723 23.29 -73.42 2.38
C ARG A 723 22.19 -73.03 1.38
N LYS A 724 22.43 -72.64 0.12
CA LYS A 724 23.54 -72.49 -0.87
C LYS A 724 22.86 -71.69 -2.02
N GLY A 725 23.45 -70.92 -2.93
CA GLY A 725 24.82 -70.63 -3.38
C GLY A 725 24.74 -70.04 -4.81
N SER A 726 25.86 -69.48 -5.29
CA SER A 726 26.27 -69.17 -6.69
C SER A 726 25.36 -68.20 -7.50
N ASP A 727 25.86 -67.34 -8.38
CA ASP A 727 27.05 -67.46 -9.22
C ASP A 727 27.55 -66.10 -9.75
N ASP A 728 28.77 -66.15 -10.26
CA ASP A 728 29.69 -65.11 -10.71
C ASP A 728 29.28 -64.31 -11.97
N GLY A 729 29.87 -63.11 -12.07
CA GLY A 729 29.99 -62.34 -13.31
C GLY A 729 31.16 -61.34 -13.21
N VAL A 730 32.32 -61.76 -13.69
CA VAL A 730 33.67 -61.18 -13.48
C VAL A 730 34.17 -60.43 -14.73
N PHE A 731 34.91 -59.31 -14.51
CA PHE A 731 36.06 -58.78 -15.31
C PHE A 731 35.78 -57.97 -16.62
N ARG A 732 36.49 -56.89 -17.03
CA ARG A 732 37.89 -56.40 -16.88
C ARG A 732 38.02 -54.84 -17.04
N PRO A 733 39.18 -54.24 -16.67
CA PRO A 733 39.49 -52.80 -16.76
C PRO A 733 40.23 -52.39 -18.05
N TYR A 734 40.23 -51.09 -18.42
CA TYR A 734 41.03 -50.52 -19.52
C TYR A 734 41.72 -49.19 -19.12
N LYS A 735 42.92 -48.97 -19.69
CA LYS A 735 44.02 -48.07 -19.25
C LYS A 735 44.05 -46.70 -19.95
N ASP A 736 44.72 -45.76 -19.28
CA ASP A 736 45.25 -44.48 -19.76
C ASP A 736 46.49 -44.66 -20.66
N ASP A 737 46.45 -44.09 -21.88
CA ASP A 737 47.55 -43.43 -22.62
C ASP A 737 47.18 -43.26 -24.11
N PRO A 738 47.13 -42.03 -24.67
CA PRO A 738 47.10 -41.84 -26.12
C PRO A 738 48.52 -41.63 -26.69
N ALA A 739 48.77 -42.29 -27.83
CA ALA A 739 49.99 -42.22 -28.64
C ALA A 739 49.86 -41.12 -29.75
N PRO A 740 50.87 -40.87 -30.61
CA PRO A 740 51.44 -39.53 -30.84
C PRO A 740 50.84 -38.74 -32.01
N LEU A 741 51.16 -37.44 -31.99
CA LEU A 741 50.81 -36.35 -32.89
C LEU A 741 51.15 -36.59 -34.37
N GLU A 742 50.25 -36.17 -35.26
CA GLU A 742 50.58 -35.65 -36.60
C GLU A 742 50.21 -34.15 -36.65
N GLU A 743 51.18 -33.34 -37.07
CA GLU A 743 51.13 -31.89 -37.21
C GLU A 743 50.25 -31.46 -38.40
N ASP A 744 49.33 -30.52 -38.18
CA ASP A 744 48.95 -29.56 -39.22
C ASP A 744 48.93 -28.16 -38.58
N GLY A 745 49.84 -27.30 -39.04
CA GLY A 745 50.23 -26.07 -38.37
C GLY A 745 49.33 -24.88 -38.72
N ALA A 746 48.47 -24.48 -37.79
CA ALA A 746 47.92 -23.13 -37.75
C ALA A 746 48.99 -22.14 -37.26
N SER A 747 49.10 -20.98 -37.92
CA SER A 747 50.14 -19.99 -37.62
C SER A 747 49.97 -19.41 -36.21
N HIS A 748 51.09 -19.15 -35.52
CA HIS A 748 51.12 -18.71 -34.11
C HIS A 748 50.31 -17.41 -33.87
N ASP A 749 50.21 -16.54 -34.88
CA ASP A 749 49.44 -15.29 -34.81
C ASP A 749 47.92 -15.51 -34.95
N GLU A 750 47.48 -16.51 -35.73
CA GLU A 750 46.05 -16.88 -35.79
C GLU A 750 45.58 -17.52 -34.49
N ILE A 751 46.42 -18.34 -33.86
CA ILE A 751 46.11 -18.96 -32.56
C ILE A 751 45.98 -17.87 -31.47
N LEU A 752 46.82 -16.83 -31.49
CA LEU A 752 46.76 -15.72 -30.55
C LEU A 752 45.53 -14.82 -30.75
N LEU A 753 45.13 -14.57 -32.00
CA LEU A 753 43.90 -13.86 -32.32
C LEU A 753 42.66 -14.65 -31.92
N GLN A 754 42.66 -15.96 -32.18
CA GLN A 754 41.59 -16.86 -31.78
C GLN A 754 41.50 -17.00 -30.25
N GLN A 755 42.64 -16.99 -29.54
CA GLN A 755 42.68 -16.95 -28.08
C GLN A 755 42.11 -15.65 -27.50
N ARG A 756 42.40 -14.48 -28.12
CA ARG A 756 41.85 -13.21 -27.64
C ARG A 756 40.35 -13.11 -27.87
N GLN A 757 39.86 -13.50 -29.04
CA GLN A 757 38.42 -13.58 -29.29
C GLN A 757 37.73 -14.57 -28.33
N MET A 758 38.37 -15.71 -28.05
CA MET A 758 37.84 -16.69 -27.10
C MET A 758 37.80 -16.15 -25.66
N MET A 759 38.78 -15.35 -25.24
CA MET A 759 38.74 -14.69 -23.91
C MET A 759 37.66 -13.62 -23.83
N GLU A 760 37.46 -12.83 -24.89
CA GLU A 760 36.44 -11.77 -24.92
C GLU A 760 35.00 -12.33 -24.98
N ASP A 761 34.80 -13.43 -25.72
CA ASP A 761 33.54 -14.19 -25.70
C ASP A 761 33.30 -14.85 -24.33
N GLN A 762 34.36 -15.32 -23.65
CA GLN A 762 34.25 -15.88 -22.30
C GLN A 762 33.86 -14.81 -21.28
N ASP A 763 34.44 -13.62 -21.32
CA ASP A 763 34.06 -12.51 -20.43
C ASP A 763 32.62 -12.07 -20.66
N THR A 764 32.19 -11.97 -21.91
CA THR A 764 30.79 -11.67 -22.26
C THR A 764 29.83 -12.76 -21.76
N HIS A 765 30.28 -14.03 -21.77
CA HIS A 765 29.52 -15.15 -21.21
C HIS A 765 29.47 -15.11 -19.69
N LEU A 766 30.57 -14.73 -19.02
CA LEU A 766 30.65 -14.57 -17.57
C LEU A 766 29.76 -13.43 -17.07
N ASP A 767 29.64 -12.32 -17.81
CA ASP A 767 28.72 -11.23 -17.48
C ASP A 767 27.25 -11.63 -17.65
N ARG A 768 26.93 -12.39 -18.72
CA ARG A 768 25.59 -12.95 -18.90
C ARG A 768 25.24 -13.96 -17.82
N LEU A 769 26.21 -14.79 -17.43
CA LEU A 769 26.04 -15.76 -16.34
C LEU A 769 25.92 -15.06 -14.98
N SER A 770 26.69 -14.01 -14.74
CA SER A 770 26.62 -13.18 -13.52
C SER A 770 25.26 -12.49 -13.39
N ASN A 771 24.74 -11.93 -14.49
CA ASN A 771 23.41 -11.33 -14.51
C ASN A 771 22.30 -12.38 -14.39
N SER A 772 22.48 -13.56 -14.98
CA SER A 772 21.54 -14.69 -14.79
C SER A 772 21.57 -15.21 -13.35
N ILE A 773 22.73 -15.24 -12.69
CA ILE A 773 22.89 -15.67 -11.30
C ILE A 773 22.32 -14.62 -10.33
N ARG A 774 22.49 -13.32 -10.61
CA ARG A 774 21.82 -12.25 -9.84
C ARG A 774 20.30 -12.34 -9.98
N ASN A 775 19.79 -12.49 -11.21
CA ASN A 775 18.35 -12.66 -11.43
C ASN A 775 17.83 -13.94 -10.78
N GLN A 776 18.58 -15.05 -10.82
CA GLN A 776 18.18 -16.30 -10.19
C GLN A 776 18.25 -16.22 -8.66
N ARG A 777 19.18 -15.45 -8.10
CA ARG A 777 19.24 -15.12 -6.67
C ARG A 777 18.05 -14.26 -6.25
N ASP A 778 17.70 -13.26 -7.03
CA ASP A 778 16.57 -12.37 -6.75
C ASP A 778 15.23 -13.11 -6.88
N ILE A 779 15.08 -13.99 -7.88
CA ILE A 779 13.94 -14.91 -8.00
C ILE A 779 13.90 -15.90 -6.82
N SER A 780 15.06 -16.39 -6.35
CA SER A 780 15.09 -17.31 -5.19
C SER A 780 14.73 -16.61 -3.88
N LEU A 781 15.10 -15.33 -3.74
CA LEU A 781 14.69 -14.50 -2.61
C LEU A 781 13.19 -14.19 -2.67
N GLN A 782 12.67 -13.84 -3.85
CA GLN A 782 11.22 -13.65 -4.05
C GLN A 782 10.42 -14.93 -3.79
N ILE A 783 10.88 -16.10 -4.24
CA ILE A 783 10.22 -17.37 -3.95
C ILE A 783 10.26 -17.68 -2.45
N ASN A 784 11.36 -17.34 -1.76
CA ASN A 784 11.47 -17.54 -0.32
C ASN A 784 10.54 -16.60 0.45
N ASP A 785 10.44 -15.34 0.04
CA ASP A 785 9.52 -14.36 0.61
C ASP A 785 8.05 -14.75 0.33
N GLU A 786 7.77 -15.28 -0.86
CA GLU A 786 6.43 -15.77 -1.23
C GLU A 786 6.06 -17.07 -0.50
N LEU A 787 7.03 -17.95 -0.21
CA LEU A 787 6.83 -19.12 0.64
C LEU A 787 6.57 -18.74 2.11
N GLU A 788 7.23 -17.70 2.62
CA GLU A 788 7.00 -17.13 3.96
C GLU A 788 5.62 -16.47 4.06
N VAL A 789 5.19 -15.78 3.01
CA VAL A 789 3.81 -15.24 2.89
C VAL A 789 2.77 -16.37 2.77
N HIS A 790 3.05 -17.42 2.01
CA HIS A 790 2.15 -18.58 1.90
C HIS A 790 2.06 -19.37 3.21
N THR A 791 3.13 -19.43 4.01
CA THR A 791 3.07 -20.03 5.36
C THR A 791 2.32 -19.13 6.34
N GLY A 792 2.50 -17.81 6.27
CA GLY A 792 1.71 -16.86 7.06
C GLY A 792 0.21 -16.87 6.71
N LEU A 793 -0.14 -17.06 5.44
CA LEU A 793 -1.53 -17.19 4.99
C LEU A 793 -2.15 -18.54 5.41
N LEU A 794 -1.36 -19.62 5.43
CA LEU A 794 -1.81 -20.91 5.96
C LEU A 794 -1.97 -20.90 7.49
N GLU A 795 -1.08 -20.22 8.22
CA GLU A 795 -1.23 -20.00 9.68
C GLU A 795 -2.41 -19.08 10.00
N SER A 796 -2.67 -18.05 9.19
CA SER A 796 -3.84 -17.20 9.32
C SER A 796 -5.14 -17.97 9.04
N LEU A 797 -5.13 -18.86 8.04
CA LEU A 797 -6.27 -19.71 7.73
C LEU A 797 -6.53 -20.73 8.85
N ASP A 798 -5.48 -21.30 9.45
CA ASP A 798 -5.59 -22.21 10.60
C ASP A 798 -6.09 -21.47 11.84
N HIS A 799 -5.62 -20.23 12.05
CA HIS A 799 -6.09 -19.37 13.14
C HIS A 799 -7.54 -18.91 12.95
N GLU A 800 -7.97 -18.63 11.72
CA GLU A 800 -9.37 -18.35 11.39
C GLU A 800 -10.25 -19.60 11.50
N LEU A 801 -9.76 -20.78 11.15
CA LEU A 801 -10.44 -22.06 11.33
C LEU A 801 -10.60 -22.41 12.82
N ASP A 802 -9.59 -22.18 13.65
CA ASP A 802 -9.66 -22.35 15.10
C ASP A 802 -10.61 -21.33 15.74
N THR A 803 -10.55 -20.07 15.30
CA THR A 803 -11.47 -19.02 15.78
C THR A 803 -12.92 -19.34 15.38
N THR A 804 -13.11 -19.91 14.18
CA THR A 804 -14.42 -20.37 13.69
C THR A 804 -14.88 -21.61 14.46
N GLY A 805 -13.98 -22.54 14.78
CA GLY A 805 -14.22 -23.70 15.64
C GLY A 805 -14.64 -23.31 17.05
N ASP A 806 -14.00 -22.29 17.62
CA ASP A 806 -14.35 -21.73 18.93
C ASP A 806 -15.66 -20.95 18.90
N ARG A 807 -15.97 -20.26 17.80
CA ARG A 807 -17.28 -19.61 17.60
C ARG A 807 -18.40 -20.64 17.44
N LEU A 808 -18.18 -21.70 16.66
CA LEU A 808 -19.11 -22.83 16.53
C LEU A 808 -19.30 -23.58 17.84
N SER A 809 -18.23 -23.78 18.62
CA SER A 809 -18.28 -24.42 19.93
C SER A 809 -19.05 -23.56 20.94
N ARG A 810 -18.84 -22.24 20.93
CA ARG A 810 -19.60 -21.29 21.77
C ARG A 810 -21.06 -21.17 21.33
N ALA A 811 -21.33 -21.15 20.02
CA ALA A 811 -22.68 -21.14 19.47
C ALA A 811 -23.43 -22.44 19.81
N ARG A 812 -22.76 -23.59 19.72
CA ARG A 812 -23.30 -24.90 20.12
C ARG A 812 -23.61 -24.96 21.61
N ARG A 813 -22.72 -24.45 22.48
CA ARG A 813 -22.98 -24.37 23.94
C ARG A 813 -24.15 -23.43 24.27
N ARG A 814 -24.30 -22.32 23.53
CA ARG A 814 -25.45 -21.42 23.66
C ARG A 814 -26.74 -22.09 23.18
N LEU A 815 -26.70 -22.83 22.07
CA LEU A 815 -27.83 -23.62 21.58
C LEU A 815 -28.20 -24.74 22.55
N ASP A 816 -27.24 -25.43 23.15
CA ASP A 816 -27.51 -26.45 24.19
C ASP A 816 -28.10 -25.82 25.46
N HIS A 817 -27.69 -24.61 25.82
CA HIS A 817 -28.25 -23.88 26.95
C HIS A 817 -29.67 -23.40 26.66
N VAL A 818 -29.94 -22.91 25.44
CA VAL A 818 -31.29 -22.54 24.99
C VAL A 818 -32.18 -23.76 24.85
N ALA A 819 -31.67 -24.88 24.34
CA ALA A 819 -32.41 -26.14 24.22
C ALA A 819 -32.75 -26.74 25.58
N ARG A 820 -31.85 -26.62 26.57
CA ARG A 820 -32.14 -27.01 27.97
C ARG A 820 -33.13 -26.04 28.62
N GLY A 821 -32.97 -24.73 28.45
CA GLY A 821 -33.92 -23.73 28.94
C GLY A 821 -35.32 -23.88 28.31
N ALA A 822 -35.40 -24.20 27.03
CA ALA A 822 -36.66 -24.48 26.34
C ALA A 822 -37.29 -25.82 26.77
N LYS A 823 -36.49 -26.80 27.19
CA LYS A 823 -36.96 -28.07 27.74
C LYS A 823 -37.47 -27.92 29.18
N ASP A 824 -36.82 -27.08 29.97
CA ASP A 824 -37.12 -26.90 31.40
C ASP A 824 -38.27 -25.89 31.63
N ASN A 825 -38.42 -24.88 30.75
CA ASN A 825 -39.50 -23.89 30.82
C ASN A 825 -40.55 -24.02 29.69
N GLY A 826 -40.42 -24.99 28.78
CA GLY A 826 -41.33 -25.14 27.64
C GLY A 826 -42.78 -25.41 28.04
N SER A 827 -43.00 -26.13 29.13
CA SER A 827 -44.34 -26.31 29.71
C SER A 827 -44.88 -25.03 30.32
N ALA A 828 -44.06 -24.25 31.04
CA ALA A 828 -44.47 -22.99 31.65
C ALA A 828 -44.78 -21.89 30.61
N VAL A 829 -43.98 -21.81 29.54
CA VAL A 829 -44.21 -20.87 28.43
C VAL A 829 -45.41 -21.30 27.59
N ALA A 830 -45.60 -22.60 27.33
CA ALA A 830 -46.80 -23.08 26.66
C ALA A 830 -48.07 -22.83 27.48
N ILE A 831 -48.01 -23.03 28.81
CA ILE A 831 -49.12 -22.71 29.72
C ILE A 831 -49.40 -21.21 29.70
N GLY A 832 -48.37 -20.35 29.83
CA GLY A 832 -48.54 -18.89 29.76
C GLY A 832 -49.10 -18.40 28.42
N CYS A 833 -48.62 -18.93 27.29
CA CYS A 833 -49.17 -18.60 25.97
C CYS A 833 -50.63 -19.06 25.81
N VAL A 834 -50.99 -20.23 26.34
CA VAL A 834 -52.40 -20.70 26.33
C VAL A 834 -53.26 -19.83 27.23
N GLU A 835 -52.74 -19.40 28.38
CA GLU A 835 -53.43 -18.50 29.31
C GLU A 835 -53.65 -17.12 28.67
N ASP A 836 -52.61 -16.54 28.05
CA ASP A 836 -52.68 -15.27 27.32
C ASP A 836 -53.61 -15.34 26.11
N ILE A 837 -53.56 -16.42 25.32
CA ILE A 837 -54.50 -16.64 24.20
C ILE A 837 -55.93 -16.79 24.71
N THR A 838 -56.13 -17.46 25.85
CA THR A 838 -57.46 -17.63 26.45
C THR A 838 -57.98 -16.30 27.00
N ILE A 839 -57.12 -15.48 27.61
CA ILE A 839 -57.43 -14.12 28.05
C ILE A 839 -57.76 -13.22 26.85
N MET A 840 -56.95 -13.26 25.79
CA MET A 840 -57.20 -12.52 24.54
C MET A 840 -58.52 -12.94 23.89
N LEU A 841 -58.80 -14.25 23.82
CA LEU A 841 -60.07 -14.76 23.29
C LEU A 841 -61.25 -14.37 24.18
N SER A 842 -61.08 -14.35 25.50
CA SER A 842 -62.11 -13.90 26.45
C SER A 842 -62.38 -12.40 26.30
N LEU A 843 -61.33 -11.59 26.18
CA LEU A 843 -61.42 -10.15 25.90
C LEU A 843 -62.06 -9.89 24.53
N LEU A 844 -61.68 -10.63 23.49
CA LEU A 844 -62.31 -10.56 22.16
C LEU A 844 -63.78 -10.98 22.19
N LYS A 845 -64.14 -11.97 23.02
CA LYS A 845 -65.51 -12.44 23.19
C LYS A 845 -66.35 -11.44 23.98
N ASP A 846 -65.78 -10.77 24.96
CA ASP A 846 -66.40 -9.65 25.68
C ASP A 846 -66.56 -8.41 24.76
N THR A 847 -65.59 -8.18 23.86
CA THR A 847 -65.68 -7.13 22.82
C THR A 847 -66.78 -7.44 21.81
N GLN A 848 -67.01 -8.72 21.47
CA GLN A 848 -68.11 -9.17 20.61
C GLN A 848 -69.47 -9.14 21.33
N HIS A 849 -69.52 -9.43 22.63
CA HIS A 849 -70.75 -9.34 23.42
C HIS A 849 -71.18 -7.89 23.71
N SER A 850 -70.23 -6.97 23.89
CA SER A 850 -70.52 -5.54 24.07
C SER A 850 -70.96 -4.84 22.77
N VAL A 851 -70.72 -5.43 21.60
CA VAL A 851 -71.25 -4.96 20.31
C VAL A 851 -72.57 -5.69 19.95
N GLY A 852 -72.89 -6.78 20.63
CA GLY A 852 -73.97 -7.70 20.28
C GLY A 852 -75.26 -7.61 21.11
N ILE A 853 -75.29 -6.90 22.24
CA ILE A 853 -76.51 -6.75 23.06
C ILE A 853 -76.78 -5.26 23.31
N SER A 854 -76.95 -4.51 22.22
CA SER A 854 -77.94 -3.42 22.21
C SER A 854 -77.54 -2.14 22.91
N LYS A 855 -76.35 -1.56 22.66
CA LYS A 855 -75.71 -0.51 23.49
C LYS A 855 -74.68 -1.12 24.43
#